data_AF-A0AAF1KTU7-F1
#
_entry.id   AF-A0AAF1KTU7-F1
#
_cell.length_a   1.000
_cell.length_b   1.000
_cell.length_c   1.000
_cell.angle_alpha   90.00
_cell.angle_beta   90.00
_cell.angle_gamma   90.00
#
_symmetry.space_group_name_H-M   'P 1'
#
loop_
_entity.id
_entity.type
_entity.pdbx_description
1 polymer ?
#
loop_
_entity_poly.entity_id
_entity_poly.type
_entity_poly.pdbx_seq_one_letter_code
_entity_poly.pdbx_strand_id
1 'polypeptide(L)'
;MNKSFGSPDSDPDTSPRYQRAAIQVVALSTHTGRAWLAAAVFLIASWATGAFTPASIWPTFFGCNAAALMLFATGLRSAIEVSDWRRRKAGLSSLPAPAWAQHLRNLLLRPWNTTEPGDGSSQDRVERLSGKIAMLAAASINRLGARAASLAALAIFSMLVAFDNLSWVAQPLFLGPMAYTISGLCLVVAFGLLVVERGFAAADADEWPEAQSLMLLARLPIVTLSLSAFSLLLAGSGYLWAIKVPALLACLSILVALEFLVRAVVAMFGPQSDERPPQLLAESLFAGILRWPPRPLTALQAELRSRHGIDLRQIWALTFIGRTFPAVALAIAVVGWLLSGVTAVPMSGRGIYERFGRPIAVIHPGLHVGLPWPFGRTVAVENGIVHELATSVVSDGSDPSPPDAEGPAPASANRLWDGTHISEKSQIIASRSEGKQSFQIVNMDVRFVYRIGLSDRAALDAAYHTADIPALMEATASRVLVQDFAGRTLDDVLGSGRLEMADEIATAIRTDLDRLQSGIEVLAVVVEAIHPPAGAANAYHAVQAAEITAQALVARERGFAAQSANEAQRIASLGRDKATATARESVAAADVARLRFEAEQTAYRNVGQVFLDEAYFTQLTSGLGQAKALILDHRIGGLMAPTIDLRSMTMPIDPDAAPKASAPAGNDEVEP
;
A
#
# COMPACT_ATOMS: atom_id res chain seq x y z
N MET A 1 39.24 -73.80 22.36
CA MET A 1 38.42 -74.14 23.54
C MET A 1 36.99 -73.69 23.28
N ASN A 2 36.18 -74.57 22.69
CA ASN A 2 34.77 -74.33 22.36
C ASN A 2 33.95 -74.29 23.66
N LYS A 3 33.42 -73.12 24.02
CA LYS A 3 32.26 -73.03 24.93
C LYS A 3 31.01 -72.90 24.08
N SER A 4 30.24 -73.98 24.08
CA SER A 4 28.85 -74.06 23.66
C SER A 4 28.06 -72.84 24.11
N PHE A 5 27.63 -72.01 23.16
CA PHE A 5 26.56 -71.02 23.38
C PHE A 5 25.22 -71.76 23.32
N GLY A 6 24.81 -72.32 24.45
CA GLY A 6 23.40 -72.61 24.68
C GLY A 6 22.66 -71.28 24.78
N SER A 7 21.85 -70.94 23.77
CA SER A 7 20.91 -69.83 23.85
C SER A 7 19.81 -70.19 24.86
N PRO A 8 19.45 -69.32 25.81
CA PRO A 8 18.28 -69.56 26.62
C PRO A 8 17.05 -69.23 25.78
N ASP A 9 16.52 -70.24 25.07
CA ASP A 9 15.07 -70.35 24.94
C ASP A 9 14.55 -70.59 26.35
N SER A 10 14.36 -69.50 27.09
CA SER A 10 13.69 -69.53 28.39
C SER A 10 12.28 -70.03 28.15
N ASP A 11 11.95 -71.19 28.70
CA ASP A 11 10.61 -71.78 28.69
C ASP A 11 9.56 -70.68 28.91
N PRO A 12 8.60 -70.45 27.99
CA PRO A 12 7.61 -69.38 28.09
C PRO A 12 6.87 -69.34 29.44
N ASP A 13 6.79 -70.48 30.12
CA ASP A 13 6.14 -70.62 31.42
C ASP A 13 6.98 -70.09 32.60
N THR A 14 8.30 -69.95 32.45
CA THR A 14 9.22 -69.59 33.56
C THR A 14 9.78 -68.17 33.48
N SER A 15 9.69 -67.50 32.32
CA SER A 15 10.32 -66.20 32.14
C SER A 15 9.39 -65.02 32.52
N PRO A 16 9.87 -64.07 33.35
CA PRO A 16 9.04 -62.99 33.88
C PRO A 16 8.45 -62.06 32.79
N ARG A 17 9.13 -61.91 31.64
CA ARG A 17 8.64 -61.13 30.49
C ARG A 17 7.40 -61.71 29.80
N TYR A 18 7.20 -63.02 29.89
CA TYR A 18 6.05 -63.70 29.30
C TYR A 18 4.86 -63.67 30.27
N GLN A 19 5.10 -63.90 31.56
CA GLN A 19 4.06 -63.84 32.61
C GLN A 19 3.46 -62.43 32.78
N ARG A 20 4.27 -61.38 32.65
CA ARG A 20 3.81 -59.98 32.79
C ARG A 20 3.23 -59.39 31.50
N ALA A 21 3.27 -60.12 30.37
CA ALA A 21 2.84 -59.60 29.07
C ALA A 21 1.37 -59.15 29.04
N ALA A 22 0.47 -59.84 29.75
CA ALA A 22 -0.95 -59.46 29.82
C ALA A 22 -1.15 -58.10 30.52
N ILE A 23 -0.43 -57.84 31.61
CA ILE A 23 -0.48 -56.57 32.35
C ILE A 23 0.14 -55.45 31.50
N GLN A 24 1.25 -55.72 30.82
CA GLN A 24 1.92 -54.78 29.92
C GLN A 24 1.00 -54.34 28.76
N VAL A 25 0.26 -55.26 28.15
CA VAL A 25 -0.72 -54.93 27.09
C VAL A 25 -1.80 -53.98 27.61
N VAL A 26 -2.34 -54.21 28.81
CA VAL A 26 -3.34 -53.32 29.42
C VAL A 26 -2.74 -51.95 29.70
N ALA A 27 -1.57 -51.89 30.36
CA ALA A 27 -0.89 -50.62 30.65
C ALA A 27 -0.62 -49.82 29.36
N LEU A 28 -0.03 -50.45 28.35
CA LEU A 28 0.25 -49.83 27.06
C LEU A 28 -1.02 -49.36 26.35
N SER A 29 -2.10 -50.16 26.36
CA SER A 29 -3.38 -49.76 25.76
C SER A 29 -3.97 -48.53 26.45
N THR A 30 -3.82 -48.43 27.78
CA THR A 30 -4.30 -47.26 28.53
C THR A 30 -3.52 -45.99 28.19
N HIS A 31 -2.19 -46.08 28.12
CA HIS A 31 -1.33 -44.96 27.75
C HIS A 31 -1.54 -44.56 26.28
N THR A 32 -1.74 -45.53 25.39
CA THR A 32 -2.00 -45.29 23.96
C THR A 32 -3.28 -44.49 23.78
N GLY A 33 -4.39 -44.87 24.43
CA GLY A 33 -5.64 -44.12 24.30
C GLY A 33 -5.58 -42.73 24.94
N ARG A 34 -4.87 -42.56 26.07
CA ARG A 34 -4.60 -41.24 26.65
C ARG A 34 -3.78 -40.34 25.72
N ALA A 35 -2.74 -40.90 25.09
CA ALA A 35 -1.89 -40.16 24.14
C ALA A 35 -2.67 -39.76 22.87
N TRP A 36 -3.50 -40.65 22.32
CA TRP A 36 -4.39 -40.32 21.20
C TRP A 36 -5.44 -39.28 21.56
N LEU A 37 -6.02 -39.34 22.75
CA LEU A 37 -6.98 -38.33 23.22
C LEU A 37 -6.33 -36.95 23.36
N ALA A 38 -5.13 -36.89 23.96
CA ALA A 38 -4.36 -35.65 24.02
C ALA A 38 -4.02 -35.13 22.62
N ALA A 39 -3.51 -35.99 21.72
CA ALA A 39 -3.22 -35.63 20.35
C ALA A 39 -4.44 -35.08 19.60
N ALA A 40 -5.62 -35.69 19.78
CA ALA A 40 -6.86 -35.25 19.14
C ALA A 40 -7.28 -33.84 19.60
N VAL A 41 -7.13 -33.52 20.89
CA VAL A 41 -7.40 -32.18 21.41
C VAL A 41 -6.49 -31.14 20.74
N PHE A 42 -5.19 -31.42 20.66
CA PHE A 42 -4.23 -30.53 19.97
C PHE A 42 -4.52 -30.43 18.47
N LEU A 43 -4.90 -31.52 17.81
CA LEU A 43 -5.23 -31.53 16.39
C LEU A 43 -6.49 -30.69 16.09
N ILE A 44 -7.54 -30.81 16.90
CA ILE A 44 -8.76 -30.01 16.78
C ILE A 44 -8.46 -28.53 16.99
N ALA A 45 -7.62 -28.19 17.99
CA ALA A 45 -7.18 -26.82 18.23
C ALA A 45 -6.37 -26.26 17.05
N SER A 46 -5.49 -27.08 16.45
CA SER A 46 -4.73 -26.72 15.24
C SER A 46 -5.66 -26.43 14.06
N TRP A 47 -6.62 -27.31 13.80
CA TRP A 47 -7.59 -27.15 12.72
C TRP A 47 -8.47 -25.91 12.91
N ALA A 48 -9.01 -25.70 14.12
CA ALA A 48 -9.81 -24.54 14.44
C ALA A 48 -9.02 -23.23 14.25
N THR A 49 -7.80 -23.16 14.78
CA THR A 49 -6.99 -21.94 14.66
C THR A 49 -6.48 -21.70 13.24
N GLY A 50 -6.24 -22.75 12.46
CA GLY A 50 -5.89 -22.65 11.04
C GLY A 50 -7.05 -22.14 10.18
N ALA A 51 -8.29 -22.50 10.51
CA ALA A 51 -9.48 -22.04 9.79
C ALA A 51 -9.79 -20.56 10.01
N PHE A 52 -9.56 -20.03 11.21
CA PHE A 52 -9.89 -18.64 11.55
C PHE A 52 -8.69 -17.68 11.46
N THR A 53 -7.47 -18.16 11.73
CA THR A 53 -6.27 -17.31 11.88
C THR A 53 -5.01 -17.98 11.31
N PRO A 54 -4.95 -18.23 9.99
CA PRO A 54 -3.89 -19.03 9.37
C PRO A 54 -2.49 -18.41 9.48
N ALA A 55 -2.38 -17.08 9.58
CA ALA A 55 -1.11 -16.36 9.71
C ALA A 55 -0.57 -16.25 11.15
N SER A 56 -1.27 -16.86 12.12
CA SER A 56 -0.90 -16.80 13.54
C SER A 56 0.04 -17.94 13.96
N ILE A 57 0.62 -17.83 15.17
CA ILE A 57 1.49 -18.88 15.75
C ILE A 57 0.73 -20.16 16.14
N TRP A 58 -0.58 -20.07 16.34
CA TRP A 58 -1.39 -21.14 16.95
C TRP A 58 -1.44 -22.45 16.15
N PRO A 59 -1.63 -22.44 14.82
CA PRO A 59 -1.67 -23.68 14.04
C PRO A 59 -0.34 -24.44 14.14
N THR A 60 0.79 -23.74 14.00
CA THR A 60 2.13 -24.37 14.12
C THR A 60 2.39 -24.89 15.53
N PHE A 61 1.97 -24.16 16.57
CA PHE A 61 2.10 -24.58 17.96
C PHE A 61 1.28 -25.84 18.27
N PHE A 62 -0.01 -25.86 17.90
CA PHE A 62 -0.88 -26.99 18.19
C PHE A 62 -0.54 -28.20 17.32
N GLY A 63 -0.23 -27.99 16.04
CA GLY A 63 0.14 -29.02 15.09
C GLY A 63 1.43 -29.76 15.46
N CYS A 64 2.47 -29.05 15.92
CA CYS A 64 3.73 -29.70 16.31
C CYS A 64 3.57 -30.58 17.56
N ASN A 65 2.77 -30.13 18.54
CA ASN A 65 2.45 -30.88 19.75
C ASN A 65 1.54 -32.09 19.44
N ALA A 66 0.54 -31.93 18.56
CA ALA A 66 -0.29 -33.03 18.08
C ALA A 66 0.57 -34.12 17.44
N ALA A 67 1.44 -33.75 16.48
CA ALA A 67 2.30 -34.70 15.79
C ALA A 67 3.24 -35.46 16.74
N ALA A 68 3.85 -34.79 17.73
CA ALA A 68 4.73 -35.43 18.71
C ALA A 68 3.97 -36.46 19.58
N LEU A 69 2.76 -36.13 20.02
CA LEU A 69 1.89 -37.03 20.78
C LEU A 69 1.41 -38.23 19.94
N MET A 70 1.09 -38.00 18.67
CA MET A 70 0.69 -39.06 17.72
C MET A 70 1.83 -40.05 17.48
N LEU A 71 3.06 -39.57 17.32
CA LEU A 71 4.24 -40.43 17.16
C LEU A 71 4.51 -41.27 18.42
N PHE A 72 4.36 -40.68 19.61
CA PHE A 72 4.46 -41.44 20.86
C PHE A 72 3.34 -42.50 20.97
N ALA A 73 2.10 -42.14 20.65
CA ALA A 73 0.98 -43.08 20.64
C ALA A 73 1.16 -44.21 19.62
N THR A 74 1.78 -43.90 18.49
CA THR A 74 2.15 -44.86 17.43
C THR A 74 3.22 -45.84 17.93
N GLY A 75 4.20 -45.37 18.70
CA GLY A 75 5.20 -46.24 19.30
C GLY A 75 4.66 -47.13 20.42
N LEU A 76 3.77 -46.61 21.26
CA LEU A 76 3.05 -47.42 22.25
C LEU A 76 2.21 -48.51 21.58
N ARG A 77 1.53 -48.19 20.47
CA ARG A 77 0.78 -49.18 19.67
C ARG A 77 1.70 -50.27 19.11
N SER A 78 2.86 -49.91 18.57
CA SER A 78 3.84 -50.91 18.10
C SER A 78 4.30 -51.83 19.22
N ALA A 79 4.48 -51.31 20.44
CA ALA A 79 4.82 -52.14 21.61
C ALA A 79 3.68 -53.06 22.05
N ILE A 80 2.41 -52.64 21.93
CA ILE A 80 1.24 -53.51 22.21
C ILE A 80 1.30 -54.76 21.33
N GLU A 81 1.66 -54.64 20.05
CA GLU A 81 1.73 -55.77 19.13
C GLU A 81 2.82 -56.79 19.53
N VAL A 82 3.94 -56.32 20.09
CA VAL A 82 5.02 -57.18 20.59
C VAL A 82 4.64 -57.86 21.91
N SER A 83 4.09 -57.11 22.86
CA SER A 83 3.61 -57.66 24.14
C SER A 83 2.43 -58.61 23.95
N ASP A 84 1.53 -58.36 22.99
CA ASP A 84 0.41 -59.24 22.68
C ASP A 84 0.87 -60.55 22.01
N TRP A 85 1.92 -60.51 21.19
CA TRP A 85 2.55 -61.73 20.69
C TRP A 85 3.13 -62.56 21.84
N ARG A 86 3.82 -61.94 22.82
CA ARG A 86 4.32 -62.66 24.01
C ARG A 86 3.20 -63.27 24.84
N ARG A 87 2.12 -62.51 25.05
CA ARG A 87 0.91 -62.97 25.75
C ARG A 87 0.33 -64.21 25.09
N ARG A 88 0.18 -64.20 23.75
CA ARG A 88 -0.33 -65.34 22.98
C ARG A 88 0.60 -66.55 23.05
N LYS A 89 1.92 -66.34 22.96
CA LYS A 89 2.91 -67.41 23.07
C LYS A 89 2.95 -68.05 24.47
N ALA A 90 2.63 -67.29 25.51
CA ALA A 90 2.50 -67.76 26.90
C ALA A 90 1.12 -68.36 27.24
N GLY A 91 0.20 -68.48 26.27
CA GLY A 91 -1.14 -69.01 26.51
C GLY A 91 -2.04 -68.17 27.43
N LEU A 92 -1.66 -66.92 27.72
CA LEU A 92 -2.38 -66.05 28.66
C LEU A 92 -3.64 -65.45 28.04
N SER A 93 -4.77 -65.54 28.75
CA SER A 93 -6.03 -64.91 28.35
C SER A 93 -5.90 -63.38 28.32
N SER A 94 -6.71 -62.73 27.47
CA SER A 94 -6.71 -61.27 27.39
C SER A 94 -7.38 -60.71 28.64
N LEU A 95 -6.69 -59.88 29.39
CA LEU A 95 -7.33 -59.07 30.43
C LEU A 95 -8.33 -58.11 29.78
N PRO A 96 -9.50 -57.87 30.39
CA PRO A 96 -10.49 -56.94 29.84
C PRO A 96 -9.87 -55.53 29.75
N ALA A 97 -10.08 -54.87 28.61
CA ALA A 97 -9.69 -53.48 28.42
C ALA A 97 -10.34 -52.61 29.52
N PRO A 98 -9.72 -51.49 29.94
CA PRO A 98 -10.30 -50.61 30.96
C PRO A 98 -11.68 -50.09 30.53
N ALA A 99 -12.58 -49.91 31.50
CA ALA A 99 -14.00 -49.60 31.25
C ALA A 99 -14.24 -48.38 30.34
N TRP A 100 -13.42 -47.34 30.45
CA TRP A 100 -13.51 -46.15 29.59
C TRP A 100 -13.18 -46.46 28.12
N ALA A 101 -12.22 -47.35 27.86
CA ALA A 101 -11.83 -47.75 26.51
C ALA A 101 -12.89 -48.64 25.86
N GLN A 102 -13.52 -49.51 26.67
CA GLN A 102 -14.69 -50.28 26.22
C GLN A 102 -15.88 -49.37 25.91
N HIS A 103 -16.12 -48.35 26.74
CA HIS A 103 -17.19 -47.37 26.52
C HIS A 103 -16.97 -46.55 25.25
N LEU A 104 -15.76 -46.00 25.03
CA LEU A 104 -15.41 -45.29 23.80
C LEU A 104 -15.51 -46.17 22.55
N ARG A 105 -14.99 -47.41 22.63
CA ARG A 105 -15.09 -48.37 21.53
C ARG A 105 -16.55 -48.66 21.21
N ASN A 106 -17.39 -48.86 22.22
CA ASN A 106 -18.81 -49.11 22.03
C ASN A 106 -19.57 -47.87 21.54
N LEU A 107 -19.12 -46.65 21.89
CA LEU A 107 -19.69 -45.38 21.41
C LEU A 107 -19.34 -45.13 19.93
N LEU A 108 -18.07 -45.30 19.55
CA LEU A 108 -17.56 -45.05 18.19
C LEU A 108 -17.96 -46.13 17.19
N LEU A 109 -18.06 -47.39 17.64
CA LEU A 109 -18.49 -48.51 16.80
C LEU A 109 -20.01 -48.75 16.87
N ARG A 110 -20.74 -48.06 17.75
CA ARG A 110 -22.22 -48.16 17.82
C ARG A 110 -22.91 -47.89 16.48
N PRO A 111 -22.54 -46.85 15.71
CA PRO A 111 -23.16 -46.56 14.42
C PRO A 111 -22.83 -47.60 13.34
N TRP A 112 -21.79 -48.40 13.54
CA TRP A 112 -21.25 -49.34 12.56
C TRP A 112 -21.54 -50.81 12.89
N ASN A 113 -21.94 -51.12 14.14
CA ASN A 113 -22.23 -52.47 14.63
C ASN A 113 -23.73 -52.80 14.73
N THR A 114 -24.62 -51.94 14.22
CA THR A 114 -26.05 -52.26 14.10
C THR A 114 -26.32 -53.08 12.84
N THR A 115 -25.90 -54.34 12.82
CA THR A 115 -26.54 -55.33 11.95
C THR A 115 -27.71 -55.95 12.71
N GLU A 116 -28.84 -55.25 12.73
CA GLU A 116 -30.11 -55.97 12.79
C GLU A 116 -30.36 -56.55 11.39
N PRO A 117 -30.82 -57.81 11.26
CA PRO A 117 -31.23 -58.37 9.98
C PRO A 117 -32.57 -57.74 9.58
N GLY A 118 -32.53 -56.52 9.07
CA GLY A 118 -33.66 -55.78 8.49
C GLY A 118 -33.79 -56.06 7.00
N ASP A 119 -35.02 -56.27 6.57
CA ASP A 119 -35.48 -56.66 5.24
C ASP A 119 -34.93 -55.78 4.09
N GLY A 120 -34.79 -56.41 2.93
CA GLY A 120 -34.02 -55.91 1.80
C GLY A 120 -34.60 -54.69 1.08
N SER A 121 -33.79 -54.23 0.13
CA SER A 121 -34.08 -53.26 -0.94
C SER A 121 -33.84 -51.77 -0.66
N SER A 122 -32.58 -51.40 -0.33
CA SER A 122 -31.90 -50.22 -0.91
C SER A 122 -30.48 -50.01 -0.35
N GLN A 123 -29.65 -51.06 -0.28
CA GLN A 123 -28.23 -50.87 0.01
C GLN A 123 -27.44 -50.44 -1.22
N ASP A 124 -27.01 -49.19 -1.14
CA ASP A 124 -26.44 -48.34 -2.17
C ASP A 124 -25.18 -48.92 -2.83
N ARG A 125 -25.01 -48.61 -4.12
CA ARG A 125 -23.79 -48.93 -4.89
C ARG A 125 -22.52 -48.39 -4.23
N VAL A 126 -22.63 -47.36 -3.41
CA VAL A 126 -21.54 -46.74 -2.64
C VAL A 126 -21.04 -47.64 -1.51
N GLU A 127 -21.90 -48.40 -0.83
CA GLU A 127 -21.48 -49.40 0.19
C GLU A 127 -20.76 -50.59 -0.44
N ARG A 128 -21.19 -51.02 -1.63
CA ARG A 128 -20.54 -52.11 -2.37
C ARG A 128 -19.19 -51.70 -2.97
N LEU A 129 -19.05 -50.44 -3.41
CA LEU A 129 -17.78 -49.93 -3.93
C LEU A 129 -16.77 -49.68 -2.80
N SER A 130 -17.21 -49.03 -1.72
CA SER A 130 -16.39 -48.82 -0.52
C SER A 130 -16.00 -50.14 0.15
N GLY A 131 -16.91 -51.12 0.21
CA GLY A 131 -16.62 -52.47 0.71
C GLY A 131 -15.59 -53.22 -0.14
N LYS A 132 -15.65 -53.11 -1.47
CA LYS A 132 -14.65 -53.73 -2.37
C LYS A 132 -13.28 -53.04 -2.30
N ILE A 133 -13.25 -51.71 -2.21
CA ILE A 133 -12.01 -50.95 -2.01
C ILE A 133 -11.41 -51.27 -0.64
N ALA A 134 -12.23 -51.36 0.41
CA ALA A 134 -11.80 -51.75 1.75
C ALA A 134 -11.26 -53.20 1.78
N MET A 135 -11.88 -54.14 1.06
CA MET A 135 -11.40 -55.51 0.96
C MET A 135 -10.10 -55.61 0.13
N LEU A 136 -9.96 -54.88 -0.97
CA LEU A 136 -8.73 -54.83 -1.76
C LEU A 136 -7.59 -54.15 -1.00
N ALA A 137 -7.88 -53.08 -0.26
CA ALA A 137 -6.95 -52.42 0.64
C ALA A 137 -6.55 -53.38 1.77
N ALA A 138 -7.49 -54.06 2.43
CA ALA A 138 -7.22 -55.03 3.48
C ALA A 138 -6.42 -56.24 2.99
N ALA A 139 -6.72 -56.76 1.79
CA ALA A 139 -5.99 -57.86 1.17
C ALA A 139 -4.56 -57.45 0.76
N SER A 140 -4.37 -56.21 0.29
CA SER A 140 -3.05 -55.66 -0.01
C SER A 140 -2.24 -55.41 1.27
N ILE A 141 -2.86 -54.86 2.32
CA ILE A 141 -2.27 -54.63 3.64
C ILE A 141 -1.84 -55.94 4.32
N ASN A 142 -2.62 -57.01 4.17
CA ASN A 142 -2.24 -58.33 4.68
C ASN A 142 -1.05 -58.96 3.93
N ARG A 143 -0.81 -58.60 2.67
CA ARG A 143 0.38 -59.04 1.90
C ARG A 143 1.65 -58.25 2.25
N LEU A 144 1.51 -56.99 2.65
CA LEU A 144 2.61 -56.11 3.05
C LEU A 144 2.99 -56.23 4.54
N GLY A 145 2.27 -57.04 5.32
CA GLY A 145 2.41 -57.11 6.77
C GLY A 145 1.58 -56.04 7.47
N ALA A 146 0.46 -56.44 8.07
CA ALA A 146 -0.51 -55.53 8.68
C ALA A 146 0.10 -54.57 9.74
N ARG A 147 1.15 -55.03 10.44
CA ARG A 147 1.87 -54.25 11.46
C ARG A 147 2.63 -53.06 10.85
N ALA A 148 3.48 -53.35 9.85
CA ALA A 148 4.27 -52.35 9.16
C ALA A 148 3.41 -51.34 8.39
N ALA A 149 2.35 -51.80 7.73
CA ALA A 149 1.41 -50.92 7.03
C ALA A 149 0.69 -49.96 7.98
N SER A 150 0.30 -50.43 9.18
CA SER A 150 -0.35 -49.57 10.16
C SER A 150 0.59 -48.52 10.77
N LEU A 151 1.86 -48.89 10.99
CA LEU A 151 2.90 -47.96 11.43
C LEU A 151 3.15 -46.87 10.37
N ALA A 152 3.30 -47.27 9.10
CA ALA A 152 3.50 -46.35 7.99
C ALA A 152 2.33 -45.36 7.87
N ALA A 153 1.08 -45.82 7.95
CA ALA A 153 -0.10 -44.95 7.83
C ALA A 153 -0.15 -43.91 8.96
N LEU A 154 0.11 -44.30 10.21
CA LEU A 154 0.12 -43.38 11.35
C LEU A 154 1.31 -42.42 11.31
N ALA A 155 2.47 -42.87 10.85
CA ALA A 155 3.65 -42.03 10.65
C ALA A 155 3.41 -40.99 9.55
N ILE A 156 2.85 -41.39 8.40
CA ILE A 156 2.46 -40.48 7.31
C ILE A 156 1.46 -39.45 7.81
N PHE A 157 0.43 -39.88 8.53
CA PHE A 157 -0.58 -38.96 9.07
C PHE A 157 0.04 -37.95 10.04
N SER A 158 0.92 -38.40 10.95
CA SER A 158 1.65 -37.50 11.87
C SER A 158 2.58 -36.54 11.12
N MET A 159 3.22 -36.99 10.04
CA MET A 159 4.09 -36.17 9.18
C MET A 159 3.30 -35.10 8.44
N LEU A 160 2.13 -35.45 7.88
CA LEU A 160 1.26 -34.51 7.17
C LEU A 160 0.74 -33.42 8.12
N VAL A 161 0.30 -33.80 9.33
CA VAL A 161 -0.13 -32.82 10.36
C VAL A 161 0.99 -31.83 10.69
N ALA A 162 2.22 -32.31 10.87
CA ALA A 162 3.36 -31.44 11.16
C ALA A 162 3.76 -30.55 9.96
N PHE A 163 3.64 -31.07 8.74
CA PHE A 163 4.02 -30.35 7.51
C PHE A 163 3.00 -29.27 7.12
N ASP A 164 1.71 -29.59 7.16
CA ASP A 164 0.60 -28.67 6.83
C ASP A 164 0.60 -27.43 7.75
N ASN A 165 1.00 -27.61 9.01
CA ASN A 165 1.04 -26.54 10.00
C ASN A 165 2.42 -25.86 10.12
N LEU A 166 3.40 -26.18 9.26
CA LEU A 166 4.75 -25.63 9.34
C LEU A 166 4.82 -24.20 8.77
N SER A 167 4.96 -23.20 9.66
CA SER A 167 5.16 -21.81 9.26
C SER A 167 6.45 -21.23 9.84
N TRP A 168 7.24 -20.53 9.00
CA TRP A 168 8.48 -19.84 9.42
C TRP A 168 8.27 -18.33 9.63
N VAL A 169 7.15 -17.82 9.14
CA VAL A 169 6.74 -16.41 9.19
C VAL A 169 5.34 -16.40 9.78
N ALA A 170 5.23 -16.06 11.06
CA ALA A 170 3.95 -15.87 11.73
C ALA A 170 3.90 -14.47 12.31
N GLN A 171 2.75 -13.80 12.14
CA GLN A 171 2.58 -12.47 12.72
C GLN A 171 2.39 -12.59 14.24
N PRO A 172 3.09 -11.78 15.04
CA PRO A 172 2.89 -11.73 16.47
C PRO A 172 1.50 -11.13 16.75
N LEU A 173 0.49 -11.98 16.91
CA LEU A 173 -0.77 -11.55 17.49
C LEU A 173 -0.55 -11.20 18.96
N PHE A 174 -1.34 -10.27 19.50
CA PHE A 174 -1.32 -9.96 20.93
C PHE A 174 -1.67 -11.24 21.72
N LEU A 175 -0.66 -11.91 22.27
CA LEU A 175 -0.75 -13.27 22.84
C LEU A 175 -1.61 -13.34 24.11
N GLY A 176 -1.92 -12.19 24.72
CA GLY A 176 -2.92 -12.02 25.78
C GLY A 176 -2.76 -12.96 26.98
N PRO A 177 -3.78 -13.04 27.86
CA PRO A 177 -3.80 -13.98 28.99
C PRO A 177 -3.84 -15.46 28.55
N MET A 178 -4.33 -15.74 27.34
CA MET A 178 -4.52 -17.08 26.81
C MET A 178 -3.19 -17.83 26.57
N ALA A 179 -2.11 -17.12 26.25
CA ALA A 179 -0.80 -17.74 26.10
C ALA A 179 -0.28 -18.35 27.43
N TYR A 180 -0.55 -17.71 28.56
CA TYR A 180 -0.12 -18.20 29.88
C TYR A 180 -0.93 -19.44 30.29
N THR A 181 -2.25 -19.44 30.05
CA THR A 181 -3.12 -20.57 30.40
C THR A 181 -2.79 -21.81 29.56
N ILE A 182 -2.57 -21.63 28.26
CA ILE A 182 -2.21 -22.73 27.34
C ILE A 182 -0.81 -23.27 27.67
N SER A 183 0.16 -22.39 27.98
CA SER A 183 1.50 -22.82 28.42
C SER A 183 1.43 -23.64 29.71
N GLY A 184 0.63 -23.21 30.70
CA GLY A 184 0.40 -23.94 31.94
C GLY A 184 -0.22 -25.33 31.69
N LEU A 185 -1.24 -25.41 30.84
CA LEU A 185 -1.88 -26.68 30.48
C LEU A 185 -0.88 -27.65 29.79
N CYS A 186 -0.03 -27.14 28.89
CA CYS A 186 0.99 -27.93 28.22
C CYS A 186 2.02 -28.50 29.21
N LEU A 187 2.44 -27.71 30.21
CA LEU A 187 3.34 -28.19 31.27
C LEU A 187 2.71 -29.26 32.15
N VAL A 188 1.40 -29.19 32.42
CA VAL A 188 0.66 -30.24 33.14
C VAL A 188 0.64 -31.55 32.33
N VAL A 189 0.38 -31.47 31.02
CA VAL A 189 0.43 -32.64 30.13
C VAL A 189 1.86 -33.20 30.05
N ALA A 190 2.87 -32.34 29.94
CA ALA A 190 4.28 -32.73 29.94
C ALA A 190 4.68 -33.43 31.25
N PHE A 191 4.20 -32.95 32.40
CA PHE A 191 4.42 -33.60 33.69
C PHE A 191 3.75 -34.97 33.76
N GLY A 192 2.52 -35.11 33.25
CA GLY A 192 1.85 -36.41 33.14
C GLY A 192 2.64 -37.41 32.29
N LEU A 193 3.22 -36.96 31.18
CA LEU A 193 4.12 -37.77 30.34
C LEU A 193 5.45 -38.08 31.02
N LEU A 194 5.99 -37.16 31.82
CA LEU A 194 7.20 -37.38 32.61
C LEU A 194 6.99 -38.50 33.64
N VAL A 195 5.82 -38.55 34.29
CA VAL A 195 5.46 -39.66 35.20
C VAL A 195 5.44 -41.00 34.44
N VAL A 196 4.90 -41.02 33.22
CA VAL A 196 4.91 -42.22 32.35
C VAL A 196 6.34 -42.59 31.93
N GLU A 197 7.17 -41.62 31.57
CA GLU A 197 8.58 -41.83 31.22
C GLU A 197 9.39 -42.39 32.41
N ARG A 198 9.18 -41.85 33.62
CA ARG A 198 9.78 -42.38 34.85
C ARG A 198 9.31 -43.80 35.15
N GLY A 199 8.04 -44.10 34.87
CA GLY A 199 7.48 -45.45 34.97
C GLY A 199 8.18 -46.45 34.06
N PHE A 200 8.46 -46.08 32.81
CA PHE A 200 9.24 -46.91 31.90
C PHE A 200 10.72 -47.02 32.30
N ALA A 201 11.31 -45.95 32.85
CA ALA A 201 12.70 -45.95 33.31
C ALA A 201 12.93 -46.86 34.54
N ALA A 202 11.89 -47.07 35.35
CA ALA A 202 11.95 -47.92 36.54
C ALA A 202 11.72 -49.42 36.26
N ALA A 203 11.35 -49.78 35.03
CA ALA A 203 11.11 -51.18 34.65
C ALA A 203 12.42 -51.89 34.30
N ASP A 204 12.62 -53.10 34.84
CA ASP A 204 13.79 -53.93 34.53
C ASP A 204 13.75 -54.45 33.09
N ALA A 205 14.87 -54.38 32.39
CA ALA A 205 14.98 -54.77 30.98
C ALA A 205 14.66 -56.26 30.73
N ASP A 206 14.88 -57.11 31.74
CA ASP A 206 14.58 -58.55 31.68
C ASP A 206 13.07 -58.84 31.82
N GLU A 207 12.33 -57.94 32.48
CA GLU A 207 10.87 -58.04 32.64
C GLU A 207 10.12 -57.32 31.52
N TRP A 208 10.63 -56.16 31.09
CA TRP A 208 10.02 -55.31 30.07
C TRP A 208 11.07 -54.73 29.10
N PRO A 209 11.45 -55.48 28.06
CA PRO A 209 12.51 -55.05 27.15
C PRO A 209 12.14 -53.82 26.29
N GLU A 210 10.86 -53.57 26.00
CA GLU A 210 10.42 -52.38 25.25
C GLU A 210 10.46 -51.09 26.07
N ALA A 211 10.50 -51.17 27.41
CA ALA A 211 10.38 -50.01 28.28
C ALA A 211 11.47 -48.97 28.02
N GLN A 212 12.71 -49.40 27.74
CA GLN A 212 13.81 -48.49 27.45
C GLN A 212 13.58 -47.70 26.14
N SER A 213 13.09 -48.37 25.09
CA SER A 213 12.79 -47.73 23.80
C SER A 213 11.61 -46.77 23.92
N LEU A 214 10.58 -47.14 24.69
CA LEU A 214 9.41 -46.30 24.96
C LEU A 214 9.73 -45.09 25.85
N MET A 215 10.62 -45.25 26.83
CA MET A 215 11.16 -44.16 27.65
C MET A 215 11.83 -43.10 26.77
N LEU A 216 12.66 -43.52 25.82
CA LEU A 216 13.32 -42.59 24.89
C LEU A 216 12.28 -41.89 23.99
N LEU A 217 11.30 -42.63 23.47
CA LEU A 217 10.25 -42.05 22.64
C LEU A 217 9.34 -41.08 23.40
N ALA A 218 9.06 -41.32 24.69
CA ALA A 218 8.27 -40.42 25.55
C ALA A 218 8.90 -39.03 25.70
N ARG A 219 10.22 -38.91 25.49
CA ARG A 219 10.91 -37.61 25.57
C ARG A 219 10.59 -36.67 24.42
N LEU A 220 10.20 -37.21 23.26
CA LEU A 220 9.80 -36.40 22.11
C LEU A 220 8.63 -35.46 22.47
N PRO A 221 7.44 -35.95 22.89
CA PRO A 221 6.34 -35.07 23.27
C PRO A 221 6.65 -34.24 24.53
N ILE A 222 7.45 -34.74 25.49
CA ILE A 222 7.83 -33.96 26.67
C ILE A 222 8.65 -32.71 26.27
N VAL A 223 9.66 -32.88 25.42
CA VAL A 223 10.50 -31.78 24.94
C VAL A 223 9.69 -30.84 24.06
N THR A 224 8.87 -31.38 23.15
CA THR A 224 8.01 -30.56 22.29
C THR A 224 7.04 -29.71 23.11
N LEU A 225 6.33 -30.30 24.09
CA LEU A 225 5.41 -29.55 24.98
C LEU A 225 6.15 -28.51 25.84
N SER A 226 7.31 -28.86 26.38
CA SER A 226 8.05 -27.96 27.28
C SER A 226 8.70 -26.78 26.55
N LEU A 227 9.40 -27.04 25.44
CA LEU A 227 10.06 -25.98 24.67
C LEU A 227 9.04 -25.11 23.92
N SER A 228 7.95 -25.69 23.42
CA SER A 228 6.89 -24.90 22.78
C SER A 228 6.15 -24.03 23.81
N ALA A 229 5.84 -24.53 25.02
CA ALA A 229 5.28 -23.72 26.10
C ALA A 229 6.22 -22.59 26.52
N PHE A 230 7.52 -22.86 26.68
CA PHE A 230 8.51 -21.83 26.98
C PHE A 230 8.61 -20.78 25.86
N SER A 231 8.51 -21.22 24.59
CA SER A 231 8.52 -20.31 23.44
C SER A 231 7.31 -19.37 23.44
N LEU A 232 6.13 -19.83 23.86
CA LEU A 232 4.94 -18.98 24.00
C LEU A 232 5.11 -17.90 25.09
N LEU A 233 5.73 -18.25 26.22
CA LEU A 233 6.02 -17.29 27.29
C LEU A 233 6.98 -16.19 26.84
N LEU A 234 8.02 -16.56 26.09
CA LEU A 234 8.98 -15.60 25.51
C LEU A 234 8.34 -14.74 24.42
N ALA A 235 7.54 -15.34 23.54
CA ALA A 235 6.80 -14.61 22.52
C ALA A 235 5.83 -13.60 23.15
N GLY A 236 5.14 -13.98 24.23
CA GLY A 236 4.27 -13.09 25.00
C GLY A 236 5.01 -11.93 25.70
N SER A 237 6.33 -12.07 25.88
CA SER A 237 7.20 -11.03 26.45
C SER A 237 7.88 -10.15 25.39
N GLY A 238 7.51 -10.28 24.11
CA GLY A 238 8.04 -9.46 23.01
C GLY A 238 9.25 -10.05 22.27
N TYR A 239 9.69 -11.28 22.59
CA TYR A 239 10.81 -11.93 21.90
C TYR A 239 10.37 -12.61 20.60
N LEU A 240 10.45 -11.89 19.48
CA LEU A 240 9.99 -12.34 18.15
C LEU A 240 10.69 -13.61 17.64
N TRP A 241 11.92 -13.89 18.06
CA TRP A 241 12.64 -15.11 17.65
C TRP A 241 11.98 -16.39 18.20
N ALA A 242 11.26 -16.29 19.32
CA ALA A 242 10.64 -17.43 19.99
C ALA A 242 9.55 -18.09 19.10
N ILE A 243 8.96 -17.33 18.18
CA ILE A 243 7.96 -17.79 17.21
C ILE A 243 8.50 -18.91 16.31
N LYS A 244 9.83 -18.98 16.10
CA LYS A 244 10.47 -20.00 15.26
C LYS A 244 10.67 -21.34 15.96
N VAL A 245 10.52 -21.40 17.29
CA VAL A 245 10.80 -22.62 18.07
C VAL A 245 9.78 -23.74 17.78
N PRO A 246 8.45 -23.49 17.74
CA PRO A 246 7.47 -24.52 17.36
C PRO A 246 7.71 -25.10 15.95
N ALA A 247 8.16 -24.29 15.00
CA ALA A 247 8.51 -24.73 13.65
C ALA A 247 9.71 -25.70 13.66
N LEU A 248 10.75 -25.39 14.43
CA LEU A 248 11.90 -26.29 14.62
C LEU A 248 11.50 -27.62 15.27
N LEU A 249 10.58 -27.58 16.25
CA LEU A 249 10.06 -28.78 16.89
C LEU A 249 9.16 -29.61 15.95
N ALA A 250 8.40 -28.97 15.06
CA ALA A 250 7.67 -29.66 13.99
C ALA A 250 8.64 -30.39 13.05
N CYS A 251 9.77 -29.78 12.67
CA CYS A 251 10.80 -30.46 11.89
C CYS A 251 11.36 -31.70 12.61
N LEU A 252 11.57 -31.63 13.93
CA LEU A 252 12.00 -32.78 14.73
C LEU A 252 10.97 -33.92 14.68
N SER A 253 9.68 -33.61 14.83
CA SER A 253 8.59 -34.59 14.70
C SER A 253 8.53 -35.21 13.30
N ILE A 254 8.74 -34.41 12.24
CA ILE A 254 8.81 -34.89 10.85
C ILE A 254 9.97 -35.89 10.67
N LEU A 255 11.14 -35.60 11.25
CA LEU A 255 12.30 -36.51 11.18
C LEU A 255 12.02 -37.86 11.86
N VAL A 256 11.37 -37.86 13.03
CA VAL A 256 10.95 -39.09 13.72
C VAL A 256 9.89 -39.85 12.92
N ALA A 257 8.93 -39.14 12.32
CA ALA A 257 7.90 -39.74 11.47
C ALA A 257 8.52 -40.40 10.22
N LEU A 258 9.47 -39.71 9.57
CA LEU A 258 10.21 -40.23 8.44
C LEU A 258 11.01 -41.49 8.82
N GLU A 259 11.64 -41.48 9.99
CA GLU A 259 12.33 -42.66 10.52
C GLU A 259 11.36 -43.85 10.70
N PHE A 260 10.18 -43.63 11.27
CA PHE A 260 9.15 -44.68 11.40
C PHE A 260 8.66 -45.17 10.03
N LEU A 261 8.53 -44.29 9.04
CA LEU A 261 8.15 -44.65 7.68
C LEU A 261 9.21 -45.53 7.02
N VAL A 262 10.48 -45.15 7.10
CA VAL A 262 11.60 -45.96 6.57
C VAL A 262 11.64 -47.32 7.26
N ARG A 263 11.48 -47.36 8.59
CA ARG A 263 11.45 -48.61 9.37
C ARG A 263 10.26 -49.49 8.99
N ALA A 264 9.08 -48.90 8.79
CA ALA A 264 7.91 -49.62 8.32
C ALA A 264 8.18 -50.25 6.95
N VAL A 265 8.72 -49.49 5.99
CA VAL A 265 9.05 -49.99 4.64
C VAL A 265 10.07 -51.14 4.71
N VAL A 266 11.15 -50.99 5.48
CA VAL A 266 12.14 -52.07 5.65
C VAL A 266 11.51 -53.32 6.27
N ALA A 267 10.61 -53.16 7.25
CA ALA A 267 9.93 -54.28 7.90
C ALA A 267 8.95 -55.02 6.97
N MET A 268 8.41 -54.36 5.93
CA MET A 268 7.59 -55.01 4.90
C MET A 268 8.37 -56.05 4.09
N PHE A 269 9.70 -55.89 3.97
CA PHE A 269 10.58 -56.81 3.23
C PHE A 269 11.27 -57.86 4.14
N GLY A 270 11.00 -57.86 5.44
CA GLY A 270 11.56 -58.81 6.40
C GLY A 270 10.77 -60.13 6.51
N PRO A 271 11.40 -61.25 6.89
CA PRO A 271 10.71 -62.53 7.09
C PRO A 271 9.73 -62.46 8.27
N GLN A 272 8.43 -62.60 7.99
CA GLN A 272 7.35 -62.61 8.97
C GLN A 272 7.00 -64.06 9.34
N SER A 273 7.60 -64.58 10.40
CA SER A 273 7.27 -65.92 10.94
C SER A 273 6.65 -65.78 12.32
N ASP A 274 5.53 -66.47 12.57
CA ASP A 274 4.84 -66.45 13.88
C ASP A 274 5.69 -67.06 15.02
N GLU A 275 6.72 -67.85 14.70
CA GLU A 275 7.59 -68.50 15.67
C GLU A 275 8.64 -67.56 16.29
N ARG A 276 9.05 -66.51 15.56
CA ARG A 276 10.09 -65.56 16.00
C ARG A 276 9.47 -64.34 16.72
N PRO A 277 10.12 -63.83 17.77
CA PRO A 277 9.65 -62.62 18.44
C PRO A 277 9.67 -61.43 17.47
N PRO A 278 8.56 -60.69 17.32
CA PRO A 278 8.55 -59.50 16.49
C PRO A 278 9.42 -58.41 17.12
N GLN A 279 10.18 -57.70 16.28
CA GLN A 279 10.97 -56.55 16.72
C GLN A 279 10.06 -55.33 16.91
N LEU A 280 10.43 -54.46 17.85
CA LEU A 280 9.76 -53.16 18.02
C LEU A 280 10.10 -52.26 16.84
N LEU A 281 9.12 -52.00 15.98
CA LEU A 281 9.32 -51.23 14.76
C LEU A 281 9.49 -49.73 15.03
N ALA A 282 8.82 -49.23 16.07
CA ALA A 282 8.77 -47.82 16.45
C ALA A 282 9.89 -47.40 17.43
N GLU A 283 11.09 -47.92 17.25
CA GLU A 283 12.30 -47.36 17.86
C GLU A 283 12.72 -46.10 17.08
N SER A 284 13.26 -45.07 17.74
CA SER A 284 13.75 -43.87 17.07
C SER A 284 15.13 -43.44 17.55
N LEU A 285 16.04 -43.29 16.59
CA LEU A 285 17.36 -42.68 16.74
C LEU A 285 17.24 -41.23 17.19
N PHE A 286 16.36 -40.45 16.55
CA PHE A 286 16.16 -39.04 16.88
C PHE A 286 15.60 -38.85 18.29
N ALA A 287 14.68 -39.74 18.72
CA ALA A 287 14.24 -39.81 20.12
C ALA A 287 15.38 -40.17 21.09
N GLY A 288 16.32 -41.02 20.66
CA GLY A 288 17.52 -41.38 21.43
C GLY A 288 18.50 -40.22 21.62
N ILE A 289 18.58 -39.27 20.68
CA ILE A 289 19.44 -38.09 20.74
C ILE A 289 18.96 -37.11 21.83
N LEU A 290 17.66 -37.09 22.14
CA LEU A 290 17.04 -36.25 23.19
C LEU A 290 17.44 -36.67 24.62
N ARG A 291 18.30 -37.68 24.80
CA ARG A 291 18.89 -38.04 26.10
C ARG A 291 19.88 -36.96 26.56
N TRP A 292 19.73 -36.51 27.81
CA TRP A 292 20.77 -35.73 28.47
C TRP A 292 21.78 -36.64 29.21
N PRO A 293 23.10 -36.47 29.04
CA PRO A 293 23.77 -35.58 28.07
C PRO A 293 23.65 -36.10 26.62
N PRO A 294 23.57 -35.22 25.60
CA PRO A 294 23.41 -35.62 24.21
C PRO A 294 24.64 -36.39 23.73
N ARG A 295 24.44 -37.62 23.26
CA ARG A 295 25.52 -38.47 22.71
C ARG A 295 25.13 -39.04 21.34
N PRO A 296 24.91 -38.17 20.32
CA PRO A 296 24.38 -38.58 19.02
C PRO A 296 25.27 -39.61 18.32
N LEU A 297 26.59 -39.45 18.43
CA LEU A 297 27.55 -40.40 17.87
C LEU A 297 27.41 -41.79 18.50
N THR A 298 27.19 -41.90 19.81
CA THR A 298 27.03 -43.21 20.45
C THR A 298 25.70 -43.87 20.11
N ALA A 299 24.63 -43.09 19.92
CA ALA A 299 23.33 -43.60 19.48
C ALA A 299 23.39 -44.12 18.04
N LEU A 300 23.99 -43.34 17.13
CA LEU A 300 24.21 -43.75 15.75
C LEU A 300 25.15 -44.96 15.65
N GLN A 301 26.24 -44.99 16.44
CA GLN A 301 27.14 -46.14 16.53
C GLN A 301 26.45 -47.39 17.07
N ALA A 302 25.58 -47.25 18.08
CA ALA A 302 24.84 -48.37 18.63
C ALA A 302 23.88 -48.97 17.61
N GLU A 303 23.17 -48.13 16.84
CA GLU A 303 22.24 -48.57 15.79
C GLU A 303 22.96 -49.23 14.59
N LEU A 304 24.06 -48.64 14.13
CA LEU A 304 24.84 -49.20 13.02
C LEU A 304 25.51 -50.52 13.40
N ARG A 305 25.94 -50.67 14.66
CA ARG A 305 26.49 -51.92 15.17
C ARG A 305 25.40 -52.98 15.40
N SER A 306 24.27 -52.62 16.01
CA SER A 306 23.21 -53.58 16.38
C SER A 306 22.45 -54.11 15.17
N ARG A 307 22.24 -53.29 14.12
CA ARG A 307 21.43 -53.66 12.95
C ARG A 307 22.22 -53.97 11.70
N HIS A 308 23.33 -53.26 11.45
CA HIS A 308 24.11 -53.40 10.22
C HIS A 308 25.48 -54.08 10.45
N GLY A 309 25.86 -54.37 11.70
CA GLY A 309 27.14 -54.98 12.06
C GLY A 309 28.36 -54.06 11.85
N ILE A 310 28.15 -52.78 11.55
CA ILE A 310 29.23 -51.84 11.23
C ILE A 310 29.78 -51.22 12.53
N ASP A 311 31.03 -51.55 12.88
CA ASP A 311 31.69 -51.00 14.06
C ASP A 311 32.47 -49.70 13.77
N LEU A 312 31.77 -48.56 13.85
CA LEU A 312 32.38 -47.25 13.60
C LEU A 312 33.29 -46.75 14.74
N ARG A 313 33.43 -47.48 15.86
CA ARG A 313 34.32 -47.06 16.97
C ARG A 313 35.79 -47.05 16.58
N GLN A 314 36.16 -47.83 15.56
CA GLN A 314 37.53 -47.92 15.05
C GLN A 314 37.90 -46.74 14.13
N ILE A 315 36.93 -45.91 13.74
CA ILE A 315 37.15 -44.76 12.87
C ILE A 315 37.57 -43.56 13.72
N TRP A 316 38.88 -43.32 13.78
CA TRP A 316 39.47 -42.17 14.47
C TRP A 316 38.83 -40.82 14.06
N ALA A 317 38.44 -40.66 12.80
CA ALA A 317 37.83 -39.42 12.30
C ALA A 317 36.53 -39.02 13.03
N LEU A 318 35.66 -39.95 13.40
CA LEU A 318 34.39 -39.64 14.08
C LEU A 318 34.60 -39.17 15.53
N THR A 319 35.59 -39.73 16.22
CA THR A 319 35.95 -39.32 17.57
C THR A 319 36.68 -37.97 17.58
N PHE A 320 37.51 -37.71 16.57
CA PHE A 320 38.12 -36.40 16.34
C PHE A 320 37.05 -35.33 16.11
N ILE A 321 36.13 -35.53 15.14
CA ILE A 321 35.03 -34.61 14.83
C ILE A 321 34.20 -34.29 16.08
N GLY A 322 33.80 -35.30 16.85
CA GLY A 322 33.04 -35.09 18.09
C GLY A 322 33.77 -34.27 19.16
N ARG A 323 35.11 -34.34 19.20
CA ARG A 323 35.93 -33.59 20.16
C ARG A 323 36.23 -32.15 19.71
N THR A 324 36.47 -31.93 18.42
CA THR A 324 36.75 -30.59 17.87
C THR A 324 35.50 -29.79 17.52
N PHE A 325 34.38 -30.44 17.23
CA PHE A 325 33.12 -29.76 16.89
C PHE A 325 32.72 -28.65 17.88
N PRO A 326 32.70 -28.84 19.22
CA PRO A 326 32.33 -27.77 20.13
C PRO A 326 33.30 -26.57 20.07
N ALA A 327 34.60 -26.81 19.87
CA ALA A 327 35.58 -25.74 19.74
C ALA A 327 35.43 -24.98 18.41
N VAL A 328 35.17 -25.68 17.31
CA VAL A 328 34.91 -25.08 16.01
C VAL A 328 33.59 -24.31 16.01
N ALA A 329 32.53 -24.89 16.60
CA ALA A 329 31.24 -24.22 16.75
C ALA A 329 31.35 -22.97 17.63
N LEU A 330 32.12 -23.02 18.71
CA LEU A 330 32.41 -21.84 19.53
C LEU A 330 33.19 -20.79 18.74
N ALA A 331 34.20 -21.18 17.97
CA ALA A 331 34.96 -20.26 17.12
C ALA A 331 34.06 -19.60 16.07
N ILE A 332 33.20 -20.36 15.38
CA ILE A 332 32.22 -19.84 14.43
C ILE A 332 31.24 -18.88 15.13
N ALA A 333 30.74 -19.24 16.32
CA ALA A 333 29.85 -18.39 17.09
C ALA A 333 30.52 -17.07 17.50
N VAL A 334 31.80 -17.11 17.92
CA VAL A 334 32.58 -15.92 18.25
C VAL A 334 32.84 -15.06 17.02
N VAL A 335 33.18 -15.66 15.87
CA VAL A 335 33.37 -14.92 14.61
C VAL A 335 32.06 -14.29 14.15
N GLY A 336 30.95 -15.04 14.19
CA GLY A 336 29.62 -14.51 13.87
C GLY A 336 29.19 -13.39 14.81
N TRP A 337 29.52 -13.52 16.10
CA TRP A 337 29.31 -12.47 17.09
C TRP A 337 30.13 -11.22 16.77
N LEU A 338 31.42 -11.35 16.45
CA LEU A 338 32.26 -10.21 16.04
C LEU A 338 31.76 -9.54 14.75
N LEU A 339 31.33 -10.33 13.76
CA LEU A 339 30.77 -9.83 12.50
C LEU A 339 29.46 -9.04 12.71
N SER A 340 28.73 -9.27 13.81
CA SER A 340 27.55 -8.45 14.15
C SER A 340 27.87 -6.97 14.40
N GLY A 341 29.14 -6.65 14.69
CA GLY A 341 29.62 -5.27 14.81
C GLY A 341 29.93 -4.60 13.46
N VAL A 342 29.97 -5.35 12.36
CA VAL A 342 30.23 -4.80 11.03
C VAL A 342 28.91 -4.34 10.41
N THR A 343 28.82 -3.05 10.08
CA THR A 343 27.60 -2.46 9.50
C THR A 343 27.93 -1.71 8.22
N ALA A 344 27.13 -1.91 7.18
CA ALA A 344 27.25 -1.21 5.91
C ALA A 344 26.08 -0.24 5.77
N VAL A 345 26.38 1.04 5.60
CA VAL A 345 25.38 2.10 5.42
C VAL A 345 25.31 2.48 3.94
N PRO A 346 24.12 2.45 3.31
CA PRO A 346 23.94 2.77 1.89
C PRO A 346 24.17 4.26 1.61
N MET A 347 24.39 4.63 0.34
CA MET A 347 24.63 6.03 -0.08
C MET A 347 23.46 6.97 0.22
N SER A 348 22.23 6.46 0.20
CA SER A 348 21.00 7.18 0.54
C SER A 348 20.66 7.17 2.03
N GLY A 349 21.54 6.62 2.88
CA GLY A 349 21.30 6.48 4.32
C GLY A 349 22.41 7.07 5.18
N ARG A 350 22.09 7.25 6.46
CA ARG A 350 23.01 7.50 7.57
C ARG A 350 22.76 6.43 8.64
N GLY A 351 23.79 6.07 9.38
CA GLY A 351 23.63 5.25 10.56
C GLY A 351 23.76 6.11 11.81
N ILE A 352 22.98 5.86 12.85
CA ILE A 352 23.25 6.36 14.19
C ILE A 352 23.86 5.21 14.97
N TYR A 353 25.11 5.39 15.40
CA TYR A 353 25.81 4.40 16.20
C TYR A 353 25.48 4.57 17.69
N GLU A 354 24.83 3.55 18.23
CA GLU A 354 24.50 3.40 19.63
C GLU A 354 25.53 2.53 20.33
N ARG A 355 25.98 2.95 21.52
CA ARG A 355 26.80 2.15 22.42
C ARG A 355 26.08 2.00 23.74
N PHE A 356 25.80 0.76 24.15
CA PHE A 356 24.97 0.47 25.33
C PHE A 356 23.64 1.25 25.32
N GLY A 357 23.03 1.43 24.15
CA GLY A 357 21.77 2.16 23.97
C GLY A 357 21.86 3.68 24.03
N ARG A 358 23.06 4.26 24.13
CA ARG A 358 23.26 5.71 24.01
C ARG A 358 23.78 6.07 22.61
N PRO A 359 23.16 7.03 21.90
CA PRO A 359 23.69 7.52 20.62
C PRO A 359 25.00 8.29 20.84
N ILE A 360 26.07 7.88 20.16
CA ILE A 360 27.39 8.53 20.26
C ILE A 360 27.69 9.37 19.02
N ALA A 361 27.47 8.81 17.83
CA ALA A 361 27.87 9.43 16.58
C ALA A 361 26.94 9.04 15.44
N VAL A 362 26.81 9.95 14.48
CA VAL A 362 26.19 9.66 13.18
C VAL A 362 27.31 9.22 12.24
N ILE A 363 27.12 8.06 11.62
CA ILE A 363 28.03 7.48 10.63
C ILE A 363 27.48 7.71 9.22
N HIS A 364 28.37 8.14 8.32
CA HIS A 364 28.07 8.41 6.92
C HIS A 364 28.06 7.13 6.07
N PRO A 365 27.60 7.17 4.80
CA PRO A 365 27.65 6.01 3.90
C PRO A 365 29.02 5.34 3.85
N GLY A 366 29.04 4.01 3.92
CA GLY A 366 30.27 3.22 3.94
C GLY A 366 30.23 2.00 4.85
N LEU A 367 31.35 1.30 4.94
CA LEU A 367 31.54 0.16 5.82
C LEU A 367 32.13 0.62 7.16
N HIS A 368 31.46 0.29 8.25
CA HIS A 368 31.85 0.68 9.60
C HIS A 368 31.97 -0.54 10.51
N VAL A 369 32.91 -0.47 11.44
CA VAL A 369 33.13 -1.53 12.45
C VAL A 369 32.88 -0.93 13.83
N GLY A 370 31.88 -1.48 14.51
CA GLY A 370 31.52 -1.14 15.88
C GLY A 370 31.69 -2.31 16.83
N LEU A 371 31.20 -2.12 18.06
CA LEU A 371 31.11 -3.20 19.03
C LEU A 371 30.03 -4.20 18.61
N PRO A 372 30.24 -5.51 18.82
CA PRO A 372 29.24 -6.51 18.51
C PRO A 372 28.00 -6.36 19.39
N TRP A 373 26.86 -6.82 18.91
CA TRP A 373 25.62 -6.82 19.69
C TRP A 373 25.80 -7.66 20.97
N PRO A 374 25.36 -7.21 22.16
CA PRO A 374 24.45 -6.10 22.43
C PRO A 374 25.15 -4.78 22.82
N PHE A 375 26.47 -4.70 22.70
CA PHE A 375 27.25 -3.54 23.17
C PHE A 375 27.23 -2.37 22.19
N GLY A 376 27.09 -2.67 20.89
CA GLY A 376 26.92 -1.69 19.83
C GLY A 376 25.75 -2.06 18.93
N ARG A 377 25.07 -1.03 18.40
CA ARG A 377 24.03 -1.17 17.38
C ARG A 377 24.06 0.06 16.47
N THR A 378 23.78 -0.14 15.19
CA THR A 378 23.56 0.96 14.25
C THR A 378 22.07 1.03 13.91
N VAL A 379 21.46 2.20 14.10
CA VAL A 379 20.09 2.50 13.64
C VAL A 379 20.19 3.19 12.28
N ALA A 380 19.56 2.63 11.25
CA ALA A 380 19.55 3.26 9.93
C ALA A 380 18.54 4.40 9.89
N VAL A 381 18.95 5.53 9.33
CA VAL A 381 18.14 6.73 9.09
C VAL A 381 18.35 7.14 7.64
N GLU A 382 17.32 7.68 7.01
CA GLU A 382 17.40 8.14 5.63
C GLU A 382 18.27 9.40 5.50
N ASN A 383 18.86 9.60 4.33
CA ASN A 383 19.72 10.74 4.05
C ASN A 383 19.39 11.34 2.69
N GLY A 384 18.68 12.46 2.70
CA GLY A 384 18.38 13.22 1.48
C GLY A 384 17.31 12.59 0.59
N ILE A 385 16.58 11.58 1.07
CA ILE A 385 15.38 11.07 0.40
C ILE A 385 14.27 12.11 0.56
N VAL A 386 13.67 12.51 -0.55
CA VAL A 386 12.58 13.47 -0.58
C VAL A 386 11.27 12.71 -0.52
N HIS A 387 10.44 13.08 0.44
CA HIS A 387 9.10 12.57 0.63
C HIS A 387 8.09 13.60 0.21
N GLU A 388 6.99 13.10 -0.33
CA GLU A 388 5.83 13.89 -0.68
C GLU A 388 4.64 13.40 0.14
N LEU A 389 4.00 14.33 0.85
CA LEU A 389 2.77 14.07 1.58
C LEU A 389 1.66 14.91 0.98
N ALA A 390 0.64 14.24 0.44
CA ALA A 390 -0.61 14.88 0.07
C ALA A 390 -1.48 15.09 1.30
N THR A 391 -2.37 16.09 1.24
CA THR A 391 -3.21 16.50 2.37
C THR A 391 -4.29 15.46 2.74
N SER A 392 -4.55 14.47 1.88
CA SER A 392 -5.37 13.30 2.19
C SER A 392 -4.57 12.00 2.06
N VAL A 393 -4.69 11.15 3.07
CA VAL A 393 -4.25 9.76 3.06
C VAL A 393 -5.51 8.92 2.91
N VAL A 394 -5.79 8.41 1.70
CA VAL A 394 -6.73 7.29 1.60
C VAL A 394 -6.07 6.10 2.29
N SER A 395 -6.70 5.64 3.36
CA SER A 395 -6.27 4.55 4.23
C SER A 395 -6.40 3.16 3.60
N ASP A 396 -6.30 3.04 2.28
CA ASP A 396 -6.20 1.75 1.61
C ASP A 396 -4.73 1.45 1.39
N GLY A 397 -4.21 0.45 2.12
CA GLY A 397 -2.81 0.03 2.17
C GLY A 397 -2.27 -0.58 0.87
N SER A 398 -2.69 -0.09 -0.28
CA SER A 398 -2.09 -0.36 -1.58
C SER A 398 -1.37 0.91 -2.04
N ASP A 399 -0.05 0.95 -1.90
CA ASP A 399 0.77 1.88 -2.67
C ASP A 399 0.38 1.70 -4.15
N PRO A 400 -0.21 2.71 -4.82
CA PRO A 400 -0.52 2.59 -6.23
C PRO A 400 0.81 2.40 -6.97
N SER A 401 0.94 1.31 -7.73
CA SER A 401 2.08 1.13 -8.63
C SER A 401 2.31 2.42 -9.43
N PRO A 402 3.56 2.88 -9.57
CA PRO A 402 3.86 4.09 -10.32
C PRO A 402 3.23 3.96 -11.72
N PRO A 403 2.45 4.98 -12.17
CA PRO A 403 1.78 4.92 -13.45
C PRO A 403 2.80 4.75 -14.58
N ASP A 404 2.41 4.00 -15.61
CA ASP A 404 3.23 3.82 -16.81
C ASP A 404 3.50 5.18 -17.47
N ALA A 405 4.78 5.46 -17.76
CA ALA A 405 5.22 6.75 -18.29
C ALA A 405 4.62 7.06 -19.68
N GLU A 406 4.31 6.00 -20.46
CA GLU A 406 3.70 6.09 -21.79
C GLU A 406 2.18 5.82 -21.77
N GLY A 407 1.59 5.71 -20.58
CA GLY A 407 0.16 5.49 -20.39
C GLY A 407 -0.67 6.77 -20.52
N PRO A 408 -2.01 6.65 -20.61
CA PRO A 408 -2.89 7.80 -20.45
C PRO A 408 -2.68 8.43 -19.07
N ALA A 409 -2.80 9.75 -19.00
CA ALA A 409 -2.63 10.48 -17.74
C ALA A 409 -3.55 9.88 -16.65
N PRO A 410 -3.01 9.62 -15.45
CA PRO A 410 -3.78 9.00 -14.38
C PRO A 410 -4.95 9.91 -13.98
N ALA A 411 -6.10 9.33 -13.67
CA ALA A 411 -7.28 10.08 -13.27
C ALA A 411 -7.04 10.96 -12.01
N SER A 412 -6.08 10.59 -11.17
CA SER A 412 -5.64 11.39 -10.00
C SER A 412 -4.98 12.73 -10.36
N ALA A 413 -4.50 12.90 -11.59
CA ALA A 413 -3.94 14.16 -12.08
C ALA A 413 -5.01 15.13 -12.62
N ASN A 414 -6.27 14.71 -12.74
CA ASN A 414 -7.34 15.58 -13.21
C ASN A 414 -7.73 16.60 -12.13
N ARG A 415 -7.58 17.91 -12.42
CA ARG A 415 -7.86 19.02 -11.50
C ARG A 415 -9.04 19.89 -11.94
N LEU A 416 -10.05 19.28 -12.54
CA LEU A 416 -11.26 19.99 -12.92
C LEU A 416 -12.03 20.50 -11.69
N TRP A 417 -12.44 21.77 -11.71
CA TRP A 417 -13.16 22.46 -10.63
C TRP A 417 -14.49 21.78 -10.26
N ASP A 418 -15.17 21.18 -11.25
CA ASP A 418 -16.46 20.50 -11.06
C ASP A 418 -16.33 19.04 -10.56
N GLY A 419 -15.09 18.54 -10.45
CA GLY A 419 -14.80 17.17 -10.00
C GLY A 419 -14.22 17.15 -8.59
N THR A 420 -14.45 16.05 -7.86
CA THR A 420 -13.79 15.77 -6.58
C THR A 420 -12.42 15.15 -6.83
N HIS A 421 -11.36 15.65 -6.18
CA HIS A 421 -10.00 15.10 -6.32
C HIS A 421 -9.66 14.19 -5.14
N ILE A 422 -8.86 13.14 -5.38
CA ILE A 422 -8.54 12.13 -4.34
C ILE A 422 -7.76 12.76 -3.17
N SER A 423 -6.87 13.71 -3.47
CA SER A 423 -6.01 14.44 -2.53
C SER A 423 -6.66 15.66 -1.88
N GLU A 424 -7.92 15.98 -2.19
CA GLU A 424 -8.56 17.22 -1.72
C GLU A 424 -8.97 17.13 -0.24
N LYS A 425 -8.78 18.23 0.50
CA LYS A 425 -9.29 18.39 1.87
C LYS A 425 -10.10 19.66 1.97
N SER A 426 -11.32 19.53 2.51
CA SER A 426 -12.19 20.67 2.78
C SER A 426 -11.67 21.46 3.98
N GLN A 427 -11.41 22.75 3.77
CA GLN A 427 -11.06 23.72 4.79
C GLN A 427 -12.18 24.74 4.95
N ILE A 428 -12.30 25.25 6.18
CA ILE A 428 -13.29 26.26 6.52
C ILE A 428 -12.58 27.61 6.57
N ILE A 429 -13.08 28.53 5.76
CA ILE A 429 -12.73 29.94 5.83
C ILE A 429 -13.74 30.61 6.75
N ALA A 430 -13.27 31.10 7.89
CA ALA A 430 -14.08 31.76 8.92
C ALA A 430 -13.67 33.22 9.06
N SER A 431 -13.74 33.95 7.95
CA SER A 431 -13.27 35.33 7.89
C SER A 431 -14.22 36.31 8.57
N ARG A 432 -13.65 37.39 9.08
CA ARG A 432 -14.40 38.59 9.49
C ARG A 432 -13.90 39.76 8.67
N SER A 433 -14.43 39.90 7.45
CA SER A 433 -14.17 41.06 6.60
C SER A 433 -15.31 42.08 6.72
N GLU A 434 -14.97 43.36 6.84
CA GLU A 434 -15.92 44.50 6.87
C GLU A 434 -17.05 44.39 7.93
N GLY A 435 -16.79 43.73 9.07
CA GLY A 435 -17.78 43.56 10.13
C GLY A 435 -18.88 42.53 9.83
N LYS A 436 -18.77 41.78 8.73
CA LYS A 436 -19.62 40.63 8.42
C LYS A 436 -18.83 39.33 8.66
N GLN A 437 -19.45 38.39 9.37
CA GLN A 437 -18.91 37.04 9.49
C GLN A 437 -19.26 36.27 8.22
N SER A 438 -18.27 35.78 7.49
CA SER A 438 -18.46 34.89 6.35
C SER A 438 -17.90 33.51 6.69
N PHE A 439 -18.77 32.49 6.56
CA PHE A 439 -18.38 31.09 6.67
C PHE A 439 -18.46 30.48 5.29
N GLN A 440 -17.32 30.05 4.78
CA GLN A 440 -17.20 29.47 3.45
C GLN A 440 -16.37 28.20 3.54
N ILE A 441 -16.63 27.26 2.64
CA ILE A 441 -15.90 26.00 2.57
C ILE A 441 -15.19 25.98 1.23
N VAL A 442 -13.91 25.62 1.25
CA VAL A 442 -13.11 25.40 0.05
C VAL A 442 -12.46 24.05 0.14
N ASN A 443 -12.41 23.35 -0.97
CA ASN A 443 -11.54 22.19 -1.15
C ASN A 443 -10.18 22.70 -1.64
N MET A 444 -9.12 22.16 -1.07
CA MET A 444 -7.76 22.45 -1.52
C MET A 444 -6.97 21.17 -1.72
N ASP A 445 -6.05 21.24 -2.67
CA ASP A 445 -5.00 20.26 -2.85
C ASP A 445 -3.65 20.91 -2.55
N VAL A 446 -3.04 20.46 -1.45
CA VAL A 446 -1.73 20.93 -0.99
C VAL A 446 -0.80 19.74 -0.87
N ARG A 447 0.37 19.86 -1.49
CA ARG A 447 1.48 18.92 -1.41
C ARG A 447 2.59 19.48 -0.54
N PHE A 448 3.00 18.67 0.43
CA PHE A 448 4.10 18.96 1.32
C PHE A 448 5.31 18.15 0.89
N VAL A 449 6.36 18.84 0.46
CA VAL A 449 7.63 18.21 0.07
C VAL A 449 8.62 18.40 1.21
N TYR A 450 9.07 17.29 1.80
CA TYR A 450 9.95 17.31 2.97
C TYR A 450 11.02 16.23 2.88
N ARG A 451 12.03 16.34 3.73
CA ARG A 451 13.05 15.31 3.92
C ARG A 451 13.54 15.32 5.36
N ILE A 452 14.27 14.30 5.77
CA ILE A 452 15.11 14.41 6.98
C ILE A 452 16.26 15.36 6.66
N GLY A 453 16.51 16.33 7.55
CA GLY A 453 17.52 17.36 7.35
C GLY A 453 18.92 16.77 7.16
N LEU A 454 19.75 17.45 6.37
CA LEU A 454 21.09 16.97 5.99
C LEU A 454 22.14 17.10 7.12
N SER A 455 21.78 17.58 8.30
CA SER A 455 22.70 17.68 9.43
C SER A 455 22.67 16.41 10.29
N ASP A 456 23.78 16.09 10.95
CA ASP A 456 23.82 14.96 11.88
C ASP A 456 22.88 15.15 13.07
N ARG A 457 22.65 16.41 13.46
CA ARG A 457 21.68 16.74 14.49
C ARG A 457 20.26 16.40 14.05
N ALA A 458 19.88 16.75 12.82
CA ALA A 458 18.56 16.43 12.27
C ALA A 458 18.32 14.92 12.19
N ALA A 459 19.35 14.13 11.81
CA ALA A 459 19.24 12.68 11.81
C ALA A 459 18.99 12.10 13.21
N LEU A 460 19.68 12.60 14.24
CA LEU A 460 19.46 12.20 15.64
C LEU A 460 18.05 12.59 16.12
N ASP A 461 17.65 13.82 15.84
CA ASP A 461 16.36 14.38 16.21
C ASP A 461 15.21 13.57 15.57
N ALA A 462 15.32 13.25 14.28
CA ALA A 462 14.35 12.41 13.57
C ALA A 462 14.24 10.99 14.13
N ALA A 463 15.35 10.40 14.60
CA ALA A 463 15.35 9.03 15.11
C ALA A 463 14.87 8.90 16.57
N TYR A 464 15.05 9.92 17.40
CA TYR A 464 14.78 9.83 18.85
C TYR A 464 13.68 10.77 19.36
N HIS A 465 13.38 11.87 18.67
CA HIS A 465 12.29 12.77 19.06
C HIS A 465 11.01 12.54 18.27
N THR A 466 11.09 11.85 17.14
CA THR A 466 9.94 11.57 16.27
C THR A 466 9.70 10.06 16.18
N ALA A 467 8.51 9.60 16.56
CA ALA A 467 8.12 8.20 16.42
C ALA A 467 7.62 7.86 15.00
N ASP A 468 6.86 8.78 14.40
CA ASP A 468 6.27 8.65 13.06
C ASP A 468 6.35 10.01 12.35
N ILE A 469 7.23 10.11 11.36
CA ILE A 469 7.52 11.34 10.61
C ILE A 469 6.31 11.76 9.74
N PRO A 470 5.75 10.88 8.88
CA PRO A 470 4.54 11.20 8.12
C PRO A 470 3.38 11.67 8.99
N ALA A 471 3.06 10.97 10.08
CA ALA A 471 1.95 11.34 10.95
C ALA A 471 2.19 12.69 11.65
N LEU A 472 3.41 12.97 12.08
CA LEU A 472 3.77 14.27 12.67
C LEU A 472 3.63 15.41 11.65
N MET A 473 4.09 15.18 10.41
CA MET A 473 3.99 16.16 9.34
C MET A 473 2.52 16.45 8.99
N GLU A 474 1.69 15.41 8.84
CA GLU A 474 0.26 15.57 8.55
C GLU A 474 -0.49 16.34 9.64
N ALA A 475 -0.24 16.00 10.91
CA ALA A 475 -0.87 16.65 12.05
C ALA A 475 -0.45 18.12 12.16
N THR A 476 0.84 18.41 11.93
CA THR A 476 1.37 19.78 11.98
C THR A 476 0.83 20.61 10.82
N ALA A 477 0.89 20.09 9.60
CA ALA A 477 0.37 20.74 8.40
C ALA A 477 -1.12 21.01 8.51
N SER A 478 -1.92 20.03 8.93
CA SER A 478 -3.37 20.19 9.10
C SER A 478 -3.71 21.28 10.12
N ARG A 479 -2.99 21.35 11.25
CA ARG A 479 -3.19 22.39 12.25
C ARG A 479 -2.86 23.78 11.70
N VAL A 480 -1.72 23.92 11.02
CA VAL A 480 -1.29 25.19 10.42
C VAL A 480 -2.30 25.64 9.37
N LEU A 481 -2.72 24.75 8.47
CA LEU A 481 -3.72 25.05 7.44
C LEU A 481 -5.03 25.55 8.05
N VAL A 482 -5.59 24.84 9.04
CA VAL A 482 -6.84 25.26 9.70
C VAL A 482 -6.70 26.64 10.35
N GLN A 483 -5.57 26.89 11.01
CA GLN A 483 -5.32 28.16 11.68
C GLN A 483 -5.15 29.32 10.70
N ASP A 484 -4.41 29.10 9.61
CA ASP A 484 -4.16 30.09 8.57
C ASP A 484 -5.46 30.47 7.83
N PHE A 485 -6.26 29.47 7.45
CA PHE A 485 -7.51 29.68 6.71
C PHE A 485 -8.61 30.35 7.54
N ALA A 486 -8.58 30.21 8.86
CA ALA A 486 -9.49 30.93 9.74
C ALA A 486 -9.32 32.46 9.66
N GLY A 487 -8.13 32.95 9.26
CA GLY A 487 -7.81 34.38 9.17
C GLY A 487 -8.02 35.03 7.80
N ARG A 488 -8.25 34.25 6.74
CA ARG A 488 -8.28 34.74 5.34
C ARG A 488 -9.68 34.90 4.78
N THR A 489 -9.81 35.55 3.63
CA THR A 489 -11.05 35.54 2.83
C THR A 489 -10.91 34.61 1.62
N LEU A 490 -12.03 34.25 0.99
CA LEU A 490 -12.01 33.41 -0.22
C LEU A 490 -11.27 34.07 -1.38
N ASP A 491 -11.42 35.39 -1.55
CA ASP A 491 -10.76 36.12 -2.64
C ASP A 491 -9.24 36.16 -2.44
N ASP A 492 -8.75 36.28 -1.20
CA ASP A 492 -7.31 36.20 -0.88
C ASP A 492 -6.72 34.85 -1.31
N VAL A 493 -7.51 33.79 -1.12
CA VAL A 493 -7.12 32.40 -1.31
C VAL A 493 -7.22 31.98 -2.78
N LEU A 494 -8.20 32.49 -3.53
CA LEU A 494 -8.37 32.19 -4.97
C LEU A 494 -7.58 33.13 -5.88
N GLY A 495 -7.20 34.31 -5.38
CA GLY A 495 -6.56 35.37 -6.15
C GLY A 495 -5.04 35.28 -6.24
N SER A 496 -4.39 36.45 -6.13
CA SER A 496 -2.94 36.63 -6.27
C SER A 496 -2.15 36.22 -5.02
N GLY A 497 -2.79 36.05 -3.86
CA GLY A 497 -2.14 35.77 -2.58
C GLY A 497 -1.68 34.32 -2.37
N ARG A 498 -1.91 33.42 -3.34
CA ARG A 498 -1.60 31.97 -3.19
C ARG A 498 -0.13 31.66 -2.96
N LEU A 499 0.78 32.37 -3.63
CA LEU A 499 2.22 32.15 -3.46
C LEU A 499 2.72 32.61 -2.10
N GLU A 500 2.21 33.75 -1.63
CA GLU A 500 2.53 34.30 -0.31
C GLU A 500 1.98 33.42 0.80
N MET A 501 0.73 32.96 0.67
CA MET A 501 0.13 31.97 1.57
C MET A 501 0.95 30.69 1.65
N ALA A 502 1.42 30.15 0.52
CA ALA A 502 2.22 28.93 0.51
C ALA A 502 3.53 29.10 1.29
N ASP A 503 4.20 30.25 1.16
CA ASP A 503 5.43 30.57 1.91
C ASP A 503 5.17 30.80 3.41
N GLU A 504 4.06 31.46 3.76
CA GLU A 504 3.63 31.66 5.15
C GLU A 504 3.31 30.31 5.83
N ILE A 505 2.57 29.43 5.15
CA ILE A 505 2.30 28.06 5.62
C ILE A 505 3.62 27.28 5.77
N ALA A 506 4.51 27.34 4.78
CA ALA A 506 5.80 26.66 4.83
C ALA A 506 6.64 27.14 6.04
N THR A 507 6.63 28.44 6.31
CA THR A 507 7.34 29.05 7.44
C THR A 507 6.73 28.66 8.78
N ALA A 508 5.41 28.65 8.89
CA ALA A 508 4.70 28.21 10.09
C ALA A 508 4.96 26.72 10.40
N ILE A 509 4.89 25.85 9.38
CA ILE A 509 5.19 24.42 9.55
C ILE A 509 6.65 24.22 9.97
N ARG A 510 7.62 24.87 9.31
CA ARG A 510 9.04 24.81 9.70
C ARG A 510 9.23 25.21 11.16
N THR A 511 8.67 26.34 11.55
CA THR A 511 8.77 26.86 12.93
C THR A 511 8.23 25.86 13.96
N ASP A 512 7.10 25.21 13.65
CA ASP A 512 6.53 24.19 14.54
C ASP A 512 7.36 22.91 14.60
N LEU A 513 7.88 22.43 13.47
CA LEU A 513 8.75 21.25 13.41
C LEU A 513 10.10 21.50 14.11
N ASP A 514 10.67 22.69 13.96
CA ASP A 514 11.90 23.11 14.63
C ASP A 514 11.69 23.19 16.15
N ARG A 515 10.55 23.73 16.61
CA ARG A 515 10.18 23.77 18.03
C ARG A 515 10.08 22.36 18.63
N LEU A 516 9.60 21.40 17.85
CA LEU A 516 9.50 20.00 18.25
C LEU A 516 10.82 19.23 18.12
N GLN A 517 11.88 19.86 17.57
CA GLN A 517 13.16 19.21 17.28
C GLN A 517 12.94 17.93 16.49
N SER A 518 12.11 17.98 15.45
CA SER A 518 11.69 16.79 14.70
C SER A 518 12.77 16.26 13.76
N GLY A 519 13.77 17.08 13.41
CA GLY A 519 14.79 16.77 12.40
C GLY A 519 14.27 16.78 10.95
N ILE A 520 13.04 17.23 10.73
CA ILE A 520 12.39 17.29 9.42
C ILE A 520 12.66 18.66 8.78
N GLU A 521 13.11 18.65 7.53
CA GLU A 521 13.30 19.84 6.70
C GLU A 521 12.19 19.91 5.66
N VAL A 522 11.36 20.97 5.72
CA VAL A 522 10.34 21.25 4.69
C VAL A 522 11.02 21.97 3.52
N LEU A 523 10.95 21.36 2.34
CA LEU A 523 11.55 21.89 1.12
C LEU A 523 10.59 22.81 0.38
N ALA A 524 9.32 22.43 0.30
CA ALA A 524 8.29 23.22 -0.37
C ALA A 524 6.89 22.86 0.16
N VAL A 525 6.02 23.86 0.14
CA VAL A 525 4.57 23.68 0.25
C VAL A 525 3.98 24.14 -1.07
N VAL A 526 3.36 23.21 -1.80
CA VAL A 526 2.82 23.47 -3.14
C VAL A 526 1.30 23.43 -3.04
N VAL A 527 0.67 24.58 -3.28
CA VAL A 527 -0.77 24.70 -3.42
C VAL A 527 -1.11 24.45 -4.88
N GLU A 528 -1.67 23.28 -5.20
CA GLU A 528 -1.95 22.91 -6.58
C GLU A 528 -3.30 23.44 -7.05
N ALA A 529 -4.32 23.36 -6.19
CA ALA A 529 -5.65 23.86 -6.49
C ALA A 529 -6.36 24.33 -5.22
N ILE A 530 -7.13 25.40 -5.33
CA ILE A 530 -8.12 25.77 -4.33
C ILE A 530 -9.42 26.10 -5.05
N HIS A 531 -10.51 25.49 -4.61
CA HIS A 531 -11.79 25.64 -5.24
C HIS A 531 -12.97 25.45 -4.29
N PRO A 532 -14.12 26.09 -4.53
CA PRO A 532 -15.40 25.67 -3.97
C PRO A 532 -15.65 24.16 -4.14
N PRO A 533 -16.39 23.53 -3.22
CA PRO A 533 -16.84 22.15 -3.37
C PRO A 533 -17.57 21.93 -4.71
N ALA A 534 -17.42 20.76 -5.32
CA ALA A 534 -18.00 20.45 -6.63
C ALA A 534 -19.52 20.76 -6.71
N GLY A 535 -20.27 20.52 -5.64
CA GLY A 535 -21.70 20.83 -5.56
C GLY A 535 -22.05 22.33 -5.62
N ALA A 536 -21.09 23.22 -5.36
CA ALA A 536 -21.26 24.67 -5.35
C ALA A 536 -20.55 25.39 -6.52
N ALA A 537 -19.73 24.69 -7.30
CA ALA A 537 -18.92 25.29 -8.39
C ALA A 537 -19.79 26.03 -9.41
N ASN A 538 -20.87 25.42 -9.90
CA ASN A 538 -21.80 26.04 -10.86
C ASN A 538 -22.45 27.32 -10.32
N ALA A 539 -22.83 27.34 -9.03
CA ALA A 539 -23.41 28.52 -8.41
C ALA A 539 -22.37 29.65 -8.31
N TYR A 540 -21.12 29.31 -7.98
CA TYR A 540 -20.02 30.27 -7.93
C TYR A 540 -19.72 30.86 -9.31
N HIS A 541 -19.62 30.02 -10.35
CA HIS A 541 -19.47 30.48 -11.73
C HIS A 541 -20.61 31.41 -12.17
N ALA A 542 -21.86 31.12 -11.78
CA ALA A 542 -23.00 31.96 -12.10
C ALA A 542 -22.90 33.35 -11.45
N VAL A 543 -22.47 33.43 -10.19
CA VAL A 543 -22.26 34.72 -9.49
C VAL A 543 -21.15 35.53 -10.16
N GLN A 544 -20.01 34.90 -10.45
CA GLN A 544 -18.89 35.57 -11.13
C GLN A 544 -19.29 36.05 -12.53
N ALA A 545 -20.01 35.22 -13.30
CA ALA A 545 -20.51 35.61 -14.61
C ALA A 545 -21.48 36.79 -14.53
N ALA A 546 -22.37 36.81 -13.52
CA ALA A 546 -23.29 37.91 -13.29
C ALA A 546 -22.55 39.21 -12.90
N GLU A 547 -21.53 39.13 -12.05
CA GLU A 547 -20.71 40.28 -11.67
C GLU A 547 -19.93 40.85 -12.85
N ILE A 548 -19.24 40.00 -13.62
CA ILE A 548 -18.53 40.42 -14.85
C ILE A 548 -19.52 41.08 -15.83
N THR A 549 -20.71 40.49 -15.99
CA THR A 549 -21.75 41.06 -16.87
C THR A 549 -22.21 42.43 -16.37
N ALA A 550 -22.43 42.59 -15.07
CA ALA A 550 -22.82 43.87 -14.47
C ALA A 550 -21.72 44.93 -14.66
N GLN A 551 -20.45 44.59 -14.41
CA GLN A 551 -19.32 45.48 -14.62
C GLN A 551 -19.17 45.87 -16.09
N ALA A 552 -19.34 44.91 -17.02
CA ALA A 552 -19.31 45.16 -18.46
C ALA A 552 -20.44 46.10 -18.91
N LEU A 553 -21.66 45.92 -18.39
CA LEU A 553 -22.78 46.82 -18.66
C LEU A 553 -22.49 48.24 -18.15
N VAL A 554 -22.01 48.38 -16.92
CA VAL A 554 -21.64 49.70 -16.37
C VAL A 554 -20.54 50.36 -17.20
N ALA A 555 -19.50 49.61 -17.61
CA ALA A 555 -18.44 50.13 -18.45
C ALA A 555 -18.96 50.58 -19.82
N ARG A 556 -19.86 49.80 -20.44
CA ARG A 556 -20.50 50.13 -21.71
C ARG A 556 -21.31 51.41 -21.61
N GLU A 557 -22.17 51.54 -20.60
CA GLU A 557 -23.01 52.73 -20.44
C GLU A 557 -22.17 53.98 -20.09
N ARG A 558 -21.08 53.83 -19.33
CA ARG A 558 -20.10 54.91 -19.14
C ARG A 558 -19.45 55.34 -20.46
N GLY A 559 -19.09 54.38 -21.32
CA GLY A 559 -18.57 54.65 -22.66
C GLY A 559 -19.58 55.41 -23.52
N PHE A 560 -20.84 54.98 -23.52
CA PHE A 560 -21.92 55.66 -24.25
C PHE A 560 -22.16 57.09 -23.74
N ALA A 561 -22.19 57.28 -22.42
CA ALA A 561 -22.33 58.60 -21.81
C ALA A 561 -21.17 59.54 -22.21
N ALA A 562 -19.93 59.04 -22.21
CA ALA A 562 -18.76 59.80 -22.64
C ALA A 562 -18.82 60.17 -24.13
N GLN A 563 -19.23 59.23 -25.00
CA GLN A 563 -19.40 59.49 -26.43
C GLN A 563 -20.46 60.58 -26.67
N SER A 564 -21.62 60.47 -26.03
CA SER A 564 -22.71 61.44 -26.15
C SER A 564 -22.29 62.84 -25.67
N ALA A 565 -21.59 62.93 -24.54
CA ALA A 565 -21.08 64.20 -24.03
C ALA A 565 -20.06 64.85 -25.00
N ASN A 566 -19.13 64.05 -25.54
CA ASN A 566 -18.15 64.54 -26.51
C ASN A 566 -18.81 65.01 -27.81
N GLU A 567 -19.84 64.30 -28.28
CA GLU A 567 -20.58 64.68 -29.48
C GLU A 567 -21.37 65.98 -29.27
N ALA A 568 -22.05 66.12 -28.13
CA ALA A 568 -22.73 67.37 -27.77
C ALA A 568 -21.75 68.55 -27.70
N GLN A 569 -20.57 68.35 -27.12
CA GLN A 569 -19.51 69.37 -27.05
C GLN A 569 -18.97 69.72 -28.44
N ARG A 570 -18.81 68.75 -29.33
CA ARG A 570 -18.40 68.95 -30.72
C ARG A 570 -19.41 69.80 -31.48
N ILE A 571 -20.71 69.46 -31.41
CA ILE A 571 -21.79 70.22 -32.05
C ILE A 571 -21.85 71.65 -31.50
N ALA A 572 -21.77 71.83 -30.19
CA ALA A 572 -21.78 73.15 -29.57
C ALA A 572 -20.57 74.01 -30.01
N SER A 573 -19.40 73.41 -30.12
CA SER A 573 -18.18 74.09 -30.58
C SER A 573 -18.31 74.48 -32.06
N LEU A 574 -18.72 73.56 -32.94
CA LEU A 574 -18.96 73.84 -34.36
C LEU A 574 -20.01 74.95 -34.56
N GLY A 575 -21.09 74.93 -33.78
CA GLY A 575 -22.12 75.96 -33.82
C GLY A 575 -21.60 77.34 -33.42
N ARG A 576 -20.80 77.40 -32.35
CA ARG A 576 -20.14 78.64 -31.90
C ARG A 576 -19.15 79.13 -32.94
N ASP A 577 -18.29 78.25 -33.44
CA ASP A 577 -17.26 78.60 -34.43
C ASP A 577 -17.90 79.14 -35.70
N LYS A 578 -18.95 78.47 -36.22
CA LYS A 578 -19.72 78.96 -37.37
C LYS A 578 -20.35 80.33 -37.12
N ALA A 579 -20.98 80.53 -35.96
CA ALA A 579 -21.57 81.83 -35.61
C ALA A 579 -20.50 82.93 -35.53
N THR A 580 -19.33 82.64 -34.95
CA THR A 580 -18.23 83.60 -34.90
C THR A 580 -17.63 83.90 -36.26
N ALA A 581 -17.51 82.90 -37.14
CA ALA A 581 -17.06 83.08 -38.52
C ALA A 581 -18.02 83.99 -39.30
N THR A 582 -19.32 83.68 -39.29
CA THR A 582 -20.35 84.50 -39.97
C THR A 582 -20.42 85.92 -39.40
N ALA A 583 -20.28 86.09 -38.08
CA ALA A 583 -20.24 87.41 -37.47
C ALA A 583 -19.02 88.21 -37.96
N ARG A 584 -17.83 87.59 -38.01
CA ARG A 584 -16.61 88.23 -38.53
C ARG A 584 -16.70 88.54 -40.02
N GLU A 585 -17.24 87.64 -40.83
CA GLU A 585 -17.51 87.86 -42.26
C GLU A 585 -18.47 89.04 -42.47
N SER A 586 -19.55 89.11 -41.69
CA SER A 586 -20.54 90.19 -41.78
C SER A 586 -19.94 91.55 -41.40
N VAL A 587 -19.15 91.60 -40.31
CA VAL A 587 -18.44 92.82 -39.88
C VAL A 587 -17.42 93.23 -40.94
N ALA A 588 -16.61 92.29 -41.45
CA ALA A 588 -15.62 92.56 -42.48
C ALA A 588 -16.28 93.06 -43.79
N ALA A 589 -17.40 92.47 -44.22
CA ALA A 589 -18.14 92.93 -45.38
C ALA A 589 -18.71 94.34 -45.19
N ALA A 590 -19.23 94.64 -43.99
CA ALA A 590 -19.69 95.99 -43.64
C ALA A 590 -18.54 97.02 -43.64
N ASP A 591 -17.37 96.65 -43.13
CA ASP A 591 -16.16 97.49 -43.16
C ASP A 591 -15.69 97.77 -44.59
N VAL A 592 -15.68 96.75 -45.46
CA VAL A 592 -15.35 96.91 -46.89
C VAL A 592 -16.36 97.84 -47.56
N ALA A 593 -17.66 97.67 -47.31
CA ALA A 593 -18.70 98.53 -47.86
C ALA A 593 -18.55 99.99 -47.38
N ARG A 594 -18.25 100.20 -46.09
CA ARG A 594 -17.97 101.52 -45.52
C ARG A 594 -16.76 102.18 -46.17
N LEU A 595 -15.62 101.48 -46.24
CA LEU A 595 -14.39 101.98 -46.85
C LEU A 595 -14.60 102.33 -48.33
N ARG A 596 -15.33 101.48 -49.05
CA ARG A 596 -15.71 101.75 -50.45
C ARG A 596 -16.56 103.00 -50.57
N PHE A 597 -17.60 103.14 -49.76
CA PHE A 597 -18.45 104.33 -49.76
C PHE A 597 -17.68 105.61 -49.41
N GLU A 598 -16.78 105.57 -48.41
CA GLU A 598 -15.91 106.70 -48.05
C GLU A 598 -14.99 107.10 -49.21
N ALA A 599 -14.41 106.12 -49.91
CA ALA A 599 -13.58 106.35 -51.10
C ALA A 599 -14.39 106.96 -52.25
N GLU A 600 -15.58 106.42 -52.54
CA GLU A 600 -16.50 106.94 -53.57
C GLU A 600 -16.98 108.36 -53.23
N GLN A 601 -17.35 108.62 -51.97
CA GLN A 601 -17.73 109.95 -51.50
C GLN A 601 -16.58 110.97 -51.67
N THR A 602 -15.35 110.55 -51.35
CA THR A 602 -14.16 111.39 -51.52
C THR A 602 -13.90 111.67 -53.00
N ALA A 603 -14.00 110.67 -53.87
CA ALA A 603 -13.88 110.83 -55.31
C ALA A 603 -14.94 111.79 -55.88
N TYR A 604 -16.20 111.64 -55.47
CA TYR A 604 -17.28 112.54 -55.86
C TYR A 604 -17.05 113.99 -55.39
N ARG A 605 -16.60 114.21 -54.14
CA ARG A 605 -16.29 115.56 -53.63
C ARG A 605 -15.17 116.24 -54.41
N ASN A 606 -14.19 115.47 -54.89
CA ASN A 606 -13.02 116.01 -55.59
C ASN A 606 -13.29 116.33 -57.06
N VAL A 607 -14.09 115.52 -57.77
CA VAL A 607 -14.22 115.59 -59.26
C VAL A 607 -15.68 115.74 -59.73
N GLY A 608 -16.68 115.64 -58.86
CA GLY A 608 -18.08 115.98 -59.13
C GLY A 608 -18.74 115.14 -60.24
N GLN A 609 -19.22 115.80 -61.29
CA GLN A 609 -19.97 115.15 -62.39
C GLN A 609 -19.15 114.11 -63.17
N VAL A 610 -17.83 114.31 -63.29
CA VAL A 610 -16.95 113.38 -64.03
C VAL A 610 -16.99 111.98 -63.43
N PHE A 611 -17.04 111.87 -62.09
CA PHE A 611 -17.15 110.59 -61.40
C PHE A 611 -18.50 109.90 -61.66
N LEU A 612 -19.61 110.66 -61.70
CA LEU A 612 -20.94 110.11 -61.96
C LEU A 612 -21.05 109.60 -63.41
N ASP A 613 -20.52 110.35 -64.36
CA ASP A 613 -20.48 109.95 -65.77
C ASP A 613 -19.61 108.69 -65.94
N GLU A 614 -18.43 108.63 -65.34
CA GLU A 614 -17.55 107.45 -65.37
C GLU A 614 -18.21 106.23 -64.70
N ALA A 615 -18.84 106.40 -63.54
CA ALA A 615 -19.57 105.33 -62.86
C ALA A 615 -20.77 104.84 -63.69
N TYR A 616 -21.52 105.76 -64.29
CA TYR A 616 -22.63 105.46 -65.19
C TYR A 616 -22.14 104.68 -66.40
N PHE A 617 -21.11 105.16 -67.10
CA PHE A 617 -20.57 104.46 -68.26
C PHE A 617 -19.91 103.14 -67.88
N THR A 618 -19.23 103.03 -66.74
CA THR A 618 -18.67 101.76 -66.26
C THR A 618 -19.77 100.74 -65.99
N GLN A 619 -20.85 101.14 -65.32
CA GLN A 619 -21.98 100.26 -65.04
C GLN A 619 -22.75 99.92 -66.31
N LEU A 620 -22.91 100.89 -67.22
CA LEU A 620 -23.51 100.71 -68.54
C LEU A 620 -22.66 99.74 -69.37
N THR A 621 -21.33 99.87 -69.37
CA THR A 621 -20.40 98.96 -70.05
C THR A 621 -20.44 97.57 -69.42
N SER A 622 -20.48 97.46 -68.10
CA SER A 622 -20.59 96.15 -67.43
C SER A 622 -21.94 95.48 -67.72
N GLY A 623 -23.03 96.25 -67.79
CA GLY A 623 -24.38 95.74 -68.09
C GLY A 623 -24.61 95.45 -69.58
N LEU A 624 -24.08 96.29 -70.47
CA LEU A 624 -24.19 96.15 -71.92
C LEU A 624 -23.11 95.26 -72.53
N GLY A 625 -22.06 94.92 -71.79
CA GLY A 625 -20.95 94.09 -72.27
C GLY A 625 -21.37 92.70 -72.78
N GLN A 626 -22.56 92.22 -72.38
CA GLN A 626 -23.19 91.00 -72.91
C GLN A 626 -24.55 91.23 -73.59
N ALA A 627 -24.96 92.48 -73.80
CA ALA A 627 -26.27 92.81 -74.36
C ALA A 627 -26.28 92.77 -75.90
N LYS A 628 -27.20 92.01 -76.48
CA LYS A 628 -27.46 91.97 -77.93
C LYS A 628 -28.40 93.13 -78.31
N ALA A 629 -27.86 94.28 -78.69
CA ALA A 629 -28.65 95.50 -78.92
C ALA A 629 -28.95 95.77 -80.41
N LEU A 630 -30.16 96.28 -80.69
CA LEU A 630 -30.52 96.90 -81.98
C LEU A 630 -30.59 98.41 -81.75
N ILE A 631 -29.73 99.17 -82.40
CA ILE A 631 -29.67 100.63 -82.28
C ILE A 631 -30.49 101.25 -83.40
N LEU A 632 -31.46 102.09 -83.04
CA LEU A 632 -32.32 102.82 -83.97
C LEU A 632 -31.99 104.32 -83.81
N ASP A 633 -31.39 104.97 -84.81
CA ASP A 633 -31.11 106.41 -84.77
C ASP A 633 -31.38 107.07 -86.13
N HIS A 634 -32.36 107.97 -86.15
CA HIS A 634 -32.76 108.78 -87.30
C HIS A 634 -31.64 109.62 -87.95
N ARG A 635 -30.49 109.82 -87.28
CA ARG A 635 -29.33 110.55 -87.83
C ARG A 635 -28.39 109.67 -88.65
N ILE A 636 -28.59 108.35 -88.65
CA ILE A 636 -27.81 107.40 -89.45
C ILE A 636 -28.45 107.37 -90.84
N GLY A 637 -27.89 108.14 -91.79
CA GLY A 637 -28.48 108.41 -93.09
C GLY A 637 -27.94 107.55 -94.24
N GLY A 638 -28.87 106.98 -95.03
CA GLY A 638 -28.63 106.26 -96.29
C GLY A 638 -29.93 105.61 -96.80
N LEU A 639 -29.96 105.11 -98.05
CA LEU A 639 -31.11 104.49 -98.75
C LEU A 639 -31.71 103.21 -98.10
N MET A 640 -31.42 102.92 -96.83
CA MET A 640 -31.97 101.82 -96.05
C MET A 640 -32.49 102.30 -94.68
N ALA A 641 -33.36 101.51 -94.04
CA ALA A 641 -33.94 101.87 -92.74
C ALA A 641 -32.85 102.17 -91.67
N PRO A 642 -33.04 103.17 -90.78
CA PRO A 642 -31.99 103.69 -89.92
C PRO A 642 -31.76 102.82 -88.68
N THR A 643 -31.18 101.63 -88.88
CA THR A 643 -30.94 100.65 -87.81
C THR A 643 -29.51 100.06 -87.89
N ILE A 644 -28.84 99.91 -86.75
CA ILE A 644 -27.60 99.14 -86.58
C ILE A 644 -27.94 97.92 -85.71
N ASP A 645 -27.97 96.73 -86.30
CA ASP A 645 -28.29 95.50 -85.61
C ASP A 645 -27.03 94.80 -85.09
N LEU A 646 -26.75 94.92 -83.79
CA LEU A 646 -25.64 94.23 -83.13
C LEU A 646 -26.06 92.84 -82.59
N ARG A 647 -27.25 92.35 -82.97
CA ARG A 647 -27.78 91.04 -82.54
C ARG A 647 -27.27 89.88 -83.40
N SER A 648 -26.76 90.14 -84.61
CA SER A 648 -26.33 89.10 -85.57
C SER A 648 -24.88 89.28 -86.07
N MET A 649 -23.94 88.60 -85.42
CA MET A 649 -22.77 88.02 -86.10
C MET A 649 -23.03 86.52 -86.25
N THR A 650 -23.96 86.14 -87.13
CA THR A 650 -24.01 84.77 -87.64
C THR A 650 -23.05 84.70 -88.81
N MET A 651 -21.90 84.03 -88.62
CA MET A 651 -21.05 83.62 -89.74
C MET A 651 -21.85 82.70 -90.68
N PRO A 652 -21.53 82.65 -91.99
CA PRO A 652 -22.15 81.70 -92.91
C PRO A 652 -22.00 80.28 -92.35
N ILE A 653 -23.12 79.55 -92.30
CA ILE A 653 -23.17 78.16 -91.87
C ILE A 653 -22.44 77.32 -92.92
N ASP A 654 -21.37 76.66 -92.53
CA ASP A 654 -20.78 75.54 -93.27
C ASP A 654 -21.68 74.30 -93.08
N PRO A 655 -22.30 73.75 -94.15
CA PRO A 655 -23.27 72.67 -94.01
C PRO A 655 -22.69 71.32 -93.56
N ASP A 656 -21.37 71.17 -93.40
CA ASP A 656 -20.74 69.89 -93.04
C ASP A 656 -20.27 69.76 -91.58
N ALA A 657 -20.51 70.76 -90.71
CA ALA A 657 -20.12 70.68 -89.30
C ALA A 657 -21.28 70.17 -88.41
N ALA A 658 -21.35 68.86 -88.20
CA ALA A 658 -22.26 68.25 -87.22
C ALA A 658 -21.93 68.70 -85.78
N PRO A 659 -22.93 69.07 -84.94
CA PRO A 659 -22.67 69.50 -83.57
C PRO A 659 -22.37 68.30 -82.65
N LYS A 660 -21.23 68.36 -81.96
CA LYS A 660 -20.92 67.48 -80.81
C LYS A 660 -21.86 67.80 -79.64
N ALA A 661 -22.58 66.77 -79.19
CA ALA A 661 -23.32 66.77 -77.93
C ALA A 661 -22.35 66.78 -76.74
N SER A 662 -22.44 67.76 -75.87
CA SER A 662 -21.84 67.75 -74.54
C SER A 662 -22.78 67.04 -73.56
N ALA A 663 -22.35 65.85 -73.11
CA ALA A 663 -23.02 65.02 -72.11
C ALA A 663 -22.79 65.54 -70.66
N PRO A 664 -23.62 65.15 -69.68
CA PRO A 664 -23.75 65.80 -68.36
C PRO A 664 -22.82 65.22 -67.27
N ALA A 665 -22.80 65.95 -66.15
CA ALA A 665 -22.00 65.78 -64.94
C ALA A 665 -22.06 64.37 -64.31
N GLY A 666 -20.88 63.87 -63.91
CA GLY A 666 -20.73 62.72 -63.03
C GLY A 666 -20.91 63.13 -61.57
N ASN A 667 -21.80 62.43 -60.88
CA ASN A 667 -21.89 62.38 -59.42
C ASN A 667 -20.91 61.31 -58.92
N ASP A 668 -19.95 61.69 -58.09
CA ASP A 668 -19.22 60.72 -57.27
C ASP A 668 -19.96 60.54 -55.94
N GLU A 669 -20.46 59.32 -55.76
CA GLU A 669 -20.92 58.74 -54.51
C GLU A 669 -19.78 58.64 -53.50
N VAL A 670 -20.07 59.01 -52.26
CA VAL A 670 -19.26 58.66 -51.08
C VAL A 670 -19.94 57.44 -50.45
N GLU A 671 -19.26 56.29 -50.51
CA GLU A 671 -19.60 55.08 -49.75
C GLU A 671 -19.17 55.21 -48.27
N PRO A 672 -19.80 54.43 -47.37
CA PRO A 672 -19.95 54.73 -45.93
C PRO A 672 -18.71 54.54 -45.04
#